data_AF-A0A2N2EH78-F1
#
_entry.id   AF-A0A2N2EH78-F1
#
_cell.length_a   1.000
_cell.length_b   1.000
_cell.length_c   1.000
_cell.angle_alpha   90.00
_cell.angle_beta   90.00
_cell.angle_gamma   90.00
#
_symmetry.space_group_name_H-M   'P 1'
#
loop_
_entity.id
_entity.type
_entity.pdbx_description
1 polymer ?
#
loop_
_entity_poly.entity_id
_entity_poly.type
_entity_poly.pdbx_seq_one_letter_code
_entity_poly.pdbx_strand_id
1 'polypeptide(L)'
;MIIKKLMIKSFGKFQNTTIDLQDGLNLILGENEAGKSTIHQFIEGMFYGFYKPNIKNKKSSETYEKYFPWDNVNDYSGVMIIQDEKELRIERNFMKNRDSVHIFNNVTGENVTDEYPYDSVTKTYQPALKHLNMNLAAYQNTVSITQMKSKTTEELVGEIKDNIINLGDTKRVDVSVNNILRILSEKKAAIGTERSKKSNYGKTKETIDYIESEKEDTSKIWEEIKQLKVNENKLAFDIQALENKKQHIENKMLFLKRQDGEEAYQKVKQIREEIEGLKQKVLKYNAFAEVSKEEVNDVVIKINNMDFYKKAFEEEQEKISEMIQKKIVVENEIIQIDSVIIEIGASEQISRDVYKYEEFENGKKYTGQGFDPEKVEQQKKAIAKCKGKMNNTRLLYILTLVLTVFLGAIKLFETMGSIWINNNSGMLGLLTSIKGLTLVTLIGLLLMLVTTLLLWTRNKNRRIELRDLENQMKLMLESESASINRVKEIEERQEALLSKHECENIDALKALRDRMVKEELLYQDNYMKARQLEEEMEILENRINSENEKLRGQQRIIEEDSNKIRELMVKLEVNSEEELKDVLGEYDLFKAIEQEIQSKKYLLTEMTKGKSYLSMEGFREEDVGEVVSDDREDKSLLTTENEEVDVEVSYDELEEELKNINNQIVQENKEVSIISTSIATKENRVRSSSQIEEELNKNYEEFEKMTFKLNSYNIIEDAIRHISRNIQDNFAPTLNEKISKVISIATDYKYTDVKVSSNMEISVVDNELNKLVRVDDLSAGTIDLMYFALRLSIAEVVNNCQAVPIILDDSFVQYDERRLIKMLEYLSKLNRQVILFTCHKREAKVIKRIVEDLHVVNL
;
A
#
# COMPACT_ATOMS: atom_id res chain seq x y z
N MET A 1 -42.22 6.27 -60.77
CA MET A 1 -41.11 5.66 -61.52
C MET A 1 -41.58 4.63 -62.55
N ILE A 2 -40.97 4.60 -63.74
CA ILE A 2 -41.16 3.63 -64.83
C ILE A 2 -39.78 3.22 -65.35
N ILE A 3 -39.54 1.93 -65.64
CA ILE A 3 -38.33 1.46 -66.33
C ILE A 3 -38.59 1.54 -67.83
N LYS A 4 -37.82 2.34 -68.57
CA LYS A 4 -38.00 2.52 -70.02
C LYS A 4 -37.16 1.57 -70.86
N LYS A 5 -35.93 1.29 -70.44
CA LYS A 5 -34.98 0.53 -71.24
C LYS A 5 -33.96 -0.20 -70.39
N LEU A 6 -33.65 -1.43 -70.79
CA LEU A 6 -32.57 -2.25 -70.25
C LEU A 6 -31.55 -2.50 -71.36
N MET A 7 -30.30 -2.08 -71.18
CA MET A 7 -29.20 -2.33 -72.11
C MET A 7 -28.17 -3.22 -71.39
N ILE A 8 -28.27 -4.51 -71.63
CA ILE A 8 -27.41 -5.52 -71.04
C ILE A 8 -26.15 -5.63 -71.91
N LYS A 9 -25.02 -5.10 -71.42
CA LYS A 9 -23.73 -5.24 -72.12
C LYS A 9 -23.23 -6.68 -71.99
N SER A 10 -23.16 -7.19 -70.76
CA SER A 10 -22.76 -8.56 -70.45
C SER A 10 -23.31 -8.97 -69.08
N PHE A 11 -24.25 -9.92 -69.04
CA PHE A 11 -24.89 -10.41 -67.81
C PHE A 11 -25.48 -11.82 -68.01
N GLY A 12 -25.00 -12.82 -67.26
CA GLY A 12 -25.39 -14.22 -67.43
C GLY A 12 -25.23 -14.68 -68.87
N LYS A 13 -26.35 -15.10 -69.50
CA LYS A 13 -26.38 -15.54 -70.90
C LYS A 13 -26.56 -14.42 -71.94
N PHE A 14 -26.86 -13.18 -71.51
CA PHE A 14 -27.15 -12.08 -72.43
C PHE A 14 -25.92 -11.22 -72.69
N GLN A 15 -25.71 -10.88 -73.95
CA GLN A 15 -24.66 -9.95 -74.41
C GLN A 15 -25.24 -8.97 -75.41
N ASN A 16 -24.86 -7.69 -75.28
CA ASN A 16 -25.30 -6.59 -76.14
C ASN A 16 -26.82 -6.62 -76.42
N THR A 17 -27.61 -6.96 -75.42
CA THR A 17 -29.07 -7.13 -75.54
C THR A 17 -29.76 -5.87 -75.05
N THR A 18 -30.68 -5.33 -75.86
CA THR A 18 -31.51 -4.18 -75.46
C THR A 18 -32.97 -4.61 -75.39
N ILE A 19 -33.63 -4.25 -74.29
CA ILE A 19 -35.05 -4.49 -74.07
C ILE A 19 -35.70 -3.15 -73.77
N ASP A 20 -36.63 -2.75 -74.63
CA ASP A 20 -37.50 -1.60 -74.41
C ASP A 20 -38.70 -2.02 -73.55
N LEU A 21 -39.20 -1.11 -72.71
CA LEU A 21 -40.36 -1.30 -71.85
C LEU A 21 -41.24 -0.04 -71.93
N GLN A 22 -42.54 -0.24 -71.83
CA GLN A 22 -43.55 0.82 -71.92
C GLN A 22 -44.25 1.05 -70.58
N ASP A 23 -45.06 2.10 -70.49
CA ASP A 23 -45.95 2.26 -69.34
C ASP A 23 -47.03 1.15 -69.30
N GLY A 24 -47.64 0.93 -68.15
CA GLY A 24 -48.65 -0.11 -67.96
C GLY A 24 -48.08 -1.54 -68.02
N LEU A 25 -48.86 -2.48 -68.57
CA LEU A 25 -48.56 -3.91 -68.53
C LEU A 25 -47.63 -4.34 -69.68
N ASN A 26 -46.45 -4.84 -69.32
CA ASN A 26 -45.42 -5.38 -70.21
C ASN A 26 -45.35 -6.90 -70.00
N LEU A 27 -45.47 -7.67 -71.07
CA LEU A 27 -45.36 -9.12 -71.04
C LEU A 27 -44.02 -9.57 -71.61
N ILE A 28 -43.18 -10.19 -70.78
CA ILE A 28 -41.92 -10.82 -71.20
C ILE A 28 -42.15 -12.32 -71.32
N LEU A 29 -42.30 -12.80 -72.56
CA LEU A 29 -42.64 -14.17 -72.90
C LEU A 29 -41.40 -14.93 -73.39
N GLY A 30 -41.15 -16.11 -72.84
CA GLY A 30 -40.11 -16.99 -73.34
C GLY A 30 -40.24 -18.39 -72.74
N GLU A 31 -39.69 -19.40 -73.42
CA GLU A 31 -39.68 -20.78 -72.89
C GLU A 31 -38.84 -20.89 -71.61
N ASN A 32 -38.87 -22.05 -70.94
CA ASN A 32 -37.93 -22.32 -69.86
C ASN A 32 -36.50 -22.16 -70.39
N GLU A 33 -35.60 -21.62 -69.56
CA GLU A 33 -34.21 -21.32 -69.95
C GLU A 33 -34.02 -20.18 -70.98
N ALA A 34 -35.10 -19.56 -71.47
CA ALA A 34 -35.05 -18.37 -72.34
C ALA A 34 -34.44 -17.12 -71.67
N GLY A 35 -34.15 -17.16 -70.36
CA GLY A 35 -33.42 -16.10 -69.65
C GLY A 35 -34.29 -15.08 -68.93
N LYS A 36 -35.59 -15.35 -68.77
CA LYS A 36 -36.53 -14.51 -68.00
C LYS A 36 -35.97 -14.12 -66.62
N SER A 37 -35.60 -15.12 -65.81
CA SER A 37 -35.02 -14.86 -64.49
C SER A 37 -33.64 -14.18 -64.54
N THR A 38 -32.91 -14.25 -65.66
CA THR A 38 -31.66 -13.51 -65.85
C THR A 38 -31.94 -12.01 -66.03
N ILE A 39 -32.95 -11.64 -66.82
CA ILE A 39 -33.36 -10.23 -66.99
C ILE A 39 -33.97 -9.68 -65.68
N HIS A 40 -34.80 -10.48 -65.01
CA HIS A 40 -35.33 -10.14 -63.69
C HIS A 40 -34.21 -9.80 -62.71
N GLN A 41 -33.17 -10.64 -62.64
CA GLN A 41 -32.02 -10.44 -61.77
C GLN A 41 -31.09 -9.32 -62.24
N PHE A 42 -31.06 -9.01 -63.54
CA PHE A 42 -30.40 -7.82 -64.05
C PHE A 42 -31.03 -6.54 -63.48
N ILE A 43 -32.37 -6.43 -63.47
CA ILE A 43 -33.07 -5.27 -62.91
C ILE A 43 -32.76 -5.11 -61.41
N GLU A 44 -32.83 -6.20 -60.65
CA GLU A 44 -32.46 -6.22 -59.22
C GLU A 44 -31.00 -5.78 -59.02
N GLY A 45 -30.09 -6.31 -59.84
CA GLY A 45 -28.67 -5.92 -59.85
C GLY A 45 -28.47 -4.43 -60.14
N MET A 46 -29.17 -3.87 -61.13
CA MET A 46 -29.07 -2.44 -61.45
C MET A 46 -29.43 -1.56 -60.24
N PHE A 47 -30.45 -1.93 -59.49
CA PHE A 47 -30.88 -1.20 -58.29
C PHE A 47 -29.96 -1.42 -57.07
N TYR A 48 -29.64 -2.66 -56.73
CA TYR A 48 -28.99 -3.01 -55.44
C TYR A 48 -27.58 -3.59 -55.56
N GLY A 49 -27.24 -4.18 -56.71
CA GLY A 49 -26.02 -4.98 -56.88
C GLY A 49 -26.11 -6.34 -56.18
N PHE A 50 -24.97 -7.04 -56.09
CA PHE A 50 -24.91 -8.42 -55.59
C PHE A 50 -24.02 -8.55 -54.35
N TYR A 51 -24.42 -7.93 -53.25
CA TYR A 51 -23.73 -8.02 -51.96
C TYR A 51 -24.57 -8.77 -50.93
N LYS A 52 -23.93 -9.42 -49.96
CA LYS A 52 -24.64 -10.01 -48.82
C LYS A 52 -25.09 -8.87 -47.88
N PRO A 53 -26.36 -8.86 -47.42
CA PRO A 53 -26.85 -7.84 -46.50
C PRO A 53 -26.28 -8.02 -45.08
N ASN A 54 -26.38 -6.97 -44.24
CA ASN A 54 -26.11 -7.01 -42.79
C ASN A 54 -24.71 -7.49 -42.37
N ILE A 55 -23.68 -7.25 -43.20
CA ILE A 55 -22.29 -7.59 -42.90
C ILE A 55 -21.42 -6.34 -42.79
N LYS A 56 -20.44 -6.39 -41.89
CA LYS A 56 -19.52 -5.25 -41.65
C LYS A 56 -18.53 -5.01 -42.79
N ASN A 57 -18.30 -6.03 -43.63
CA ASN A 57 -17.32 -6.00 -44.72
C ASN A 57 -17.99 -6.42 -46.03
N LYS A 58 -17.66 -5.74 -47.12
CA LYS A 58 -18.14 -6.06 -48.48
C LYS A 58 -17.90 -7.53 -48.83
N LYS A 59 -18.97 -8.27 -49.08
CA LYS A 59 -18.92 -9.65 -49.58
C LYS A 59 -19.99 -9.86 -50.63
N SER A 60 -19.62 -10.44 -51.76
CA SER A 60 -20.58 -10.74 -52.82
C SER A 60 -21.59 -11.81 -52.38
N SER A 61 -22.83 -11.69 -52.85
CA SER A 61 -23.87 -12.70 -52.67
C SER A 61 -23.61 -13.91 -53.58
N GLU A 62 -24.27 -15.04 -53.29
CA GLU A 62 -24.21 -16.24 -54.14
C GLU A 62 -24.81 -15.98 -55.54
N THR A 63 -25.73 -15.03 -55.64
CA THR A 63 -26.32 -14.54 -56.90
C THR A 63 -25.28 -13.96 -57.84
N TYR A 64 -24.20 -13.36 -57.32
CA TYR A 64 -23.12 -12.79 -58.13
C TYR A 64 -22.51 -13.83 -59.09
N GLU A 65 -22.12 -14.99 -58.55
CA GLU A 65 -21.45 -16.05 -59.33
C GLU A 65 -22.45 -16.71 -60.30
N LYS A 66 -23.71 -16.85 -59.88
CA LYS A 66 -24.77 -17.47 -60.69
C LYS A 66 -25.02 -16.72 -62.01
N TYR A 67 -24.96 -15.39 -61.99
CA TYR A 67 -25.21 -14.55 -63.16
C TYR A 67 -23.94 -13.91 -63.73
N PHE A 68 -22.77 -14.43 -63.34
CA PHE A 68 -21.52 -14.04 -63.97
C PHE A 68 -21.58 -14.41 -65.48
N PRO A 69 -21.13 -13.53 -66.39
CA PRO A 69 -21.30 -13.74 -67.82
C PRO A 69 -20.60 -14.99 -68.35
N TRP A 70 -21.26 -15.72 -69.25
CA TRP A 70 -20.75 -17.01 -69.74
C TRP A 70 -19.66 -16.85 -70.80
N ASP A 71 -19.88 -16.04 -71.84
CA ASP A 71 -18.91 -15.92 -72.95
C ASP A 71 -17.98 -14.71 -72.86
N ASN A 72 -18.32 -13.67 -72.09
CA ASN A 72 -17.50 -12.47 -71.92
C ASN A 72 -17.10 -12.27 -70.46
N VAL A 73 -16.04 -12.98 -70.06
CA VAL A 73 -15.48 -13.00 -68.70
C VAL A 73 -14.85 -11.65 -68.31
N ASN A 74 -14.65 -10.72 -69.24
CA ASN A 74 -13.95 -9.44 -69.00
C ASN A 74 -14.89 -8.25 -68.76
N ASP A 75 -16.18 -8.40 -69.04
CA ASP A 75 -17.19 -7.37 -68.82
C ASP A 75 -18.38 -7.96 -68.07
N TYR A 76 -18.81 -7.28 -67.02
CA TYR A 76 -20.01 -7.63 -66.26
C TYR A 76 -20.72 -6.33 -65.91
N SER A 77 -21.52 -5.80 -66.84
CA SER A 77 -22.06 -4.45 -66.75
C SER A 77 -23.34 -4.28 -67.57
N GLY A 78 -24.05 -3.18 -67.29
CA GLY A 78 -25.21 -2.78 -68.07
C GLY A 78 -25.69 -1.38 -67.76
N VAL A 79 -26.72 -0.96 -68.49
CA VAL A 79 -27.34 0.35 -68.38
C VAL A 79 -28.85 0.18 -68.27
N MET A 80 -29.48 0.96 -67.39
CA MET A 80 -30.92 1.00 -67.21
C MET A 80 -31.39 2.45 -67.29
N ILE A 81 -32.39 2.70 -68.13
CA ILE A 81 -33.04 4.01 -68.23
C ILE A 81 -34.36 3.94 -67.48
N ILE A 82 -34.51 4.83 -66.50
CA ILE A 82 -35.75 5.00 -65.75
C ILE A 82 -36.32 6.39 -65.99
N GLN A 83 -37.65 6.47 -65.97
CA GLN A 83 -38.39 7.73 -65.92
C GLN A 83 -38.96 7.88 -64.52
N ASP A 84 -38.59 8.96 -63.85
CA ASP A 84 -39.23 9.39 -62.62
C ASP A 84 -39.62 10.86 -62.77
N GLU A 85 -39.30 11.74 -61.80
CA GLU A 85 -39.38 13.20 -62.00
C GLU A 85 -38.60 13.67 -63.24
N LYS A 86 -37.48 12.99 -63.54
CA LYS A 86 -36.63 13.19 -64.72
C LYS A 86 -36.30 11.83 -65.35
N GLU A 87 -35.85 11.85 -66.60
CA GLU A 87 -35.31 10.65 -67.24
C GLU A 87 -33.85 10.45 -66.82
N LEU A 88 -33.55 9.30 -66.24
CA LEU A 88 -32.27 9.00 -65.62
C LEU A 88 -31.65 7.74 -66.24
N ARG A 89 -30.34 7.80 -66.48
CA ARG A 89 -29.53 6.70 -66.98
C ARG A 89 -28.64 6.18 -65.86
N ILE A 90 -28.92 4.96 -65.40
CA ILE A 90 -28.13 4.25 -64.40
C ILE A 90 -27.17 3.32 -65.14
N GLU A 91 -25.88 3.55 -65.00
CA GLU A 91 -24.82 2.68 -65.51
C GLU A 91 -24.19 1.94 -64.34
N ARG A 92 -24.08 0.61 -64.45
CA ARG A 92 -23.54 -0.22 -63.38
C ARG A 92 -22.50 -1.20 -63.90
N ASN A 93 -21.36 -1.22 -63.22
CA ASN A 93 -20.35 -2.26 -63.35
C ASN A 93 -20.44 -3.18 -62.13
N PHE A 94 -20.61 -4.48 -62.37
CA PHE A 94 -20.71 -5.49 -61.35
C PHE A 94 -19.36 -6.12 -61.02
N MET A 95 -18.34 -5.97 -61.86
CA MET A 95 -17.04 -6.64 -61.71
C MET A 95 -16.41 -6.41 -60.35
N LYS A 96 -16.04 -7.50 -59.65
CA LYS A 96 -15.29 -7.42 -58.40
C LYS A 96 -14.06 -6.52 -58.55
N ASN A 97 -13.86 -5.63 -57.58
CA ASN A 97 -12.78 -4.62 -57.52
C ASN A 97 -12.87 -3.48 -58.55
N ARG A 98 -13.85 -3.51 -59.46
CA ARG A 98 -14.15 -2.45 -60.44
C ARG A 98 -15.63 -2.07 -60.43
N ASP A 99 -16.32 -2.43 -59.36
CA ASP A 99 -17.76 -2.23 -59.26
C ASP A 99 -18.07 -0.76 -58.98
N SER A 100 -18.99 -0.22 -59.76
CA SER A 100 -19.38 1.18 -59.71
C SER A 100 -20.80 1.38 -60.17
N VAL A 101 -21.40 2.47 -59.69
CA VAL A 101 -22.73 2.93 -60.12
C VAL A 101 -22.57 4.40 -60.48
N HIS A 102 -22.98 4.76 -61.69
CA HIS A 102 -23.04 6.14 -62.16
C HIS A 102 -24.44 6.45 -62.65
N ILE A 103 -24.94 7.62 -62.28
CA ILE A 103 -26.30 8.05 -62.55
C ILE A 103 -26.23 9.40 -63.26
N PHE A 104 -26.83 9.45 -64.45
CA PHE A 104 -26.86 10.64 -65.28
C PHE A 104 -28.29 11.07 -65.56
N ASN A 105 -28.53 12.36 -65.70
CA ASN A 105 -29.72 12.84 -66.37
C ASN A 105 -29.62 12.48 -67.86
N ASN A 106 -30.55 11.67 -68.36
CA ASN A 106 -30.46 11.11 -69.69
C ASN A 106 -30.64 12.16 -70.80
N VAL A 107 -31.33 13.26 -70.49
CA VAL A 107 -31.58 14.36 -71.45
C VAL A 107 -30.41 15.34 -71.49
N THR A 108 -29.88 15.74 -70.32
CA THR A 108 -28.83 16.78 -70.23
C THR A 108 -27.41 16.22 -70.23
N GLY A 109 -27.24 14.93 -69.90
CA GLY A 109 -25.93 14.28 -69.71
C GLY A 109 -25.23 14.61 -68.39
N GLU A 110 -25.87 15.40 -67.52
CA GLU A 110 -25.33 15.78 -66.21
C GLU A 110 -25.18 14.56 -65.29
N ASN A 111 -24.03 14.45 -64.61
CA ASN A 111 -23.80 13.41 -63.60
C ASN A 111 -24.42 13.84 -62.26
N VAL A 112 -25.42 13.09 -61.82
CA VAL A 112 -26.18 13.34 -60.58
C VAL A 112 -25.90 12.27 -59.51
N THR A 113 -24.85 11.47 -59.68
CA THR A 113 -24.53 10.32 -58.80
C THR A 113 -24.39 10.75 -57.33
N ASP A 114 -23.75 11.89 -57.07
CA ASP A 114 -23.50 12.38 -55.70
C ASP A 114 -24.77 12.84 -54.96
N GLU A 115 -25.90 12.98 -55.67
CA GLU A 115 -27.20 13.26 -55.07
C GLU A 115 -27.89 12.01 -54.48
N TYR A 116 -27.25 10.84 -54.56
CA TYR A 116 -27.80 9.57 -54.10
C TYR A 116 -27.14 9.11 -52.79
N PRO A 117 -27.85 8.33 -51.95
CA PRO A 117 -27.27 7.78 -50.74
C PRO A 117 -26.06 6.90 -51.05
N TYR A 118 -24.94 7.14 -50.35
CA TYR A 118 -23.72 6.35 -50.46
C TYR A 118 -23.63 5.33 -49.33
N ASP A 119 -23.43 4.06 -49.67
CA ASP A 119 -23.21 3.00 -48.69
C ASP A 119 -21.71 2.76 -48.47
N SER A 120 -21.23 3.05 -47.26
CA SER A 120 -19.85 2.89 -46.84
C SER A 120 -19.34 1.44 -46.84
N VAL A 121 -20.23 0.45 -46.68
CA VAL A 121 -19.86 -0.97 -46.64
C VAL A 121 -19.64 -1.49 -48.05
N THR A 122 -20.62 -1.32 -48.94
CA THR A 122 -20.52 -1.76 -50.34
C THR A 122 -19.63 -0.84 -51.18
N LYS A 123 -19.41 0.40 -50.70
CA LYS A 123 -18.69 1.48 -51.37
C LYS A 123 -19.35 1.93 -52.67
N THR A 124 -20.68 1.87 -52.71
CA THR A 124 -21.48 2.21 -53.89
C THR A 124 -22.68 3.07 -53.54
N TYR A 125 -23.11 3.90 -54.51
CA TYR A 125 -24.35 4.66 -54.41
C TYR A 125 -25.57 3.74 -54.57
N GLN A 126 -26.69 4.11 -53.96
CA GLN A 126 -27.91 3.30 -53.85
C GLN A 126 -29.08 3.93 -54.62
N PRO A 127 -29.23 3.67 -55.94
CA PRO A 127 -30.35 4.17 -56.74
C PRO A 127 -31.72 3.78 -56.17
N ALA A 128 -31.82 2.55 -55.66
CA ALA A 128 -33.07 1.98 -55.18
C ALA A 128 -33.63 2.72 -53.96
N LEU A 129 -32.78 3.16 -53.04
CA LEU A 129 -33.23 3.90 -51.85
C LEU A 129 -33.87 5.23 -52.21
N LYS A 130 -33.38 5.92 -53.27
CA LYS A 130 -33.96 7.20 -53.69
C LYS A 130 -35.28 7.03 -54.45
N HIS A 131 -35.39 6.02 -55.32
CA HIS A 131 -36.54 5.88 -56.23
C HIS A 131 -37.61 4.89 -55.78
N LEU A 132 -37.24 3.89 -54.98
CA LEU A 132 -38.15 2.85 -54.49
C LEU A 132 -38.34 2.91 -52.97
N ASN A 133 -37.56 3.75 -52.27
CA ASN A 133 -37.59 3.89 -50.81
C ASN A 133 -37.57 2.55 -50.05
N MET A 134 -36.83 1.58 -50.60
CA MET A 134 -36.82 0.19 -50.18
C MET A 134 -35.39 -0.35 -50.16
N ASN A 135 -35.10 -1.23 -49.21
CA ASN A 135 -33.89 -2.06 -49.26
C ASN A 135 -34.15 -3.32 -50.12
N LEU A 136 -33.10 -4.10 -50.35
CA LEU A 136 -33.18 -5.30 -51.18
C LEU A 136 -34.24 -6.29 -50.69
N ALA A 137 -34.33 -6.50 -49.38
CA ALA A 137 -35.31 -7.39 -48.78
C ALA A 137 -36.75 -6.90 -49.01
N ALA A 138 -37.03 -5.62 -48.76
CA ALA A 138 -38.33 -5.01 -49.05
C ALA A 138 -38.70 -5.18 -50.53
N TYR A 139 -37.76 -4.90 -51.42
CA TYR A 139 -37.96 -5.01 -52.85
C TYR A 139 -38.28 -6.44 -53.30
N GLN A 140 -37.49 -7.44 -52.88
CA GLN A 140 -37.71 -8.85 -53.19
C GLN A 140 -39.02 -9.40 -52.61
N ASN A 141 -39.52 -8.79 -51.55
CA ASN A 141 -40.76 -9.22 -50.92
C ASN A 141 -42.00 -8.48 -51.41
N THR A 142 -41.89 -7.33 -52.08
CA THR A 142 -43.05 -6.48 -52.39
C THR A 142 -43.13 -6.07 -53.86
N VAL A 143 -42.04 -5.53 -54.41
CA VAL A 143 -41.97 -5.02 -55.79
C VAL A 143 -41.59 -6.11 -56.79
N SER A 144 -40.68 -7.00 -56.39
CA SER A 144 -40.07 -8.03 -57.23
C SER A 144 -40.53 -9.42 -56.76
N ILE A 145 -41.68 -9.85 -57.26
CA ILE A 145 -42.38 -11.04 -56.81
C ILE A 145 -42.00 -12.23 -57.70
N THR A 146 -41.06 -13.05 -57.22
CA THR A 146 -40.74 -14.33 -57.86
C THR A 146 -41.81 -15.39 -57.60
N GLN A 147 -41.73 -16.53 -58.30
CA GLN A 147 -42.58 -17.71 -58.08
C GLN A 147 -42.78 -17.95 -56.58
N MET A 148 -44.05 -17.90 -56.15
CA MET A 148 -44.37 -17.91 -54.73
C MET A 148 -44.08 -19.28 -54.13
N LYS A 149 -42.94 -19.37 -53.43
CA LYS A 149 -42.68 -20.40 -52.42
C LYS A 149 -43.29 -19.83 -51.13
N SER A 150 -44.08 -20.62 -50.41
CA SER A 150 -44.59 -20.27 -49.09
C SER A 150 -43.42 -20.02 -48.13
N LYS A 151 -42.84 -18.82 -48.18
CA LYS A 151 -41.96 -18.32 -47.12
C LYS A 151 -42.82 -18.12 -45.89
N THR A 152 -42.27 -18.42 -44.72
CA THR A 152 -42.95 -18.20 -43.45
C THR A 152 -43.34 -16.74 -43.33
N THR A 153 -44.56 -16.51 -42.88
CA THR A 153 -45.11 -15.19 -42.57
C THR A 153 -44.10 -14.37 -41.78
N GLU A 154 -43.47 -14.99 -40.77
CA GLU A 154 -42.54 -14.37 -39.82
C GLU A 154 -41.31 -13.68 -40.46
N GLU A 155 -40.67 -14.28 -41.48
CA GLU A 155 -39.53 -13.65 -42.16
C GLU A 155 -39.96 -12.38 -42.89
N LEU A 156 -41.10 -12.45 -43.57
CA LEU A 156 -41.71 -11.30 -44.26
C LEU A 156 -42.13 -10.22 -43.25
N VAL A 157 -42.75 -10.60 -42.12
CA VAL A 157 -43.16 -9.69 -41.03
C VAL A 157 -41.97 -8.94 -40.45
N GLY A 158 -40.88 -9.65 -40.14
CA GLY A 158 -39.68 -9.07 -39.53
C GLY A 158 -39.04 -8.02 -40.42
N GLU A 159 -38.84 -8.38 -41.70
CA GLU A 159 -38.24 -7.48 -42.68
C GLU A 159 -39.13 -6.26 -42.93
N ILE A 160 -40.44 -6.42 -43.07
CA ILE A 160 -41.37 -5.29 -43.27
C ILE A 160 -41.40 -4.37 -42.05
N LYS A 161 -41.41 -4.91 -40.82
CA LYS A 161 -41.41 -4.09 -39.59
C LYS A 161 -40.18 -3.19 -39.52
N ASP A 162 -39.00 -3.74 -39.80
CA ASP A 162 -37.77 -2.95 -39.82
C ASP A 162 -37.77 -1.93 -40.98
N ASN A 163 -38.37 -2.25 -42.13
CA ASN A 163 -38.44 -1.37 -43.30
C ASN A 163 -39.41 -0.19 -43.12
N ILE A 164 -40.56 -0.39 -42.48
CA ILE A 164 -41.51 0.70 -42.18
C ILE A 164 -40.88 1.68 -41.18
N ILE A 165 -40.08 1.19 -40.24
CA ILE A 165 -39.39 2.02 -39.25
C ILE A 165 -38.28 2.86 -39.89
N ASN A 166 -37.63 2.37 -40.95
CA ASN A 166 -36.60 3.08 -41.71
C ASN A 166 -37.16 4.18 -42.65
N LEU A 167 -38.48 4.40 -42.70
CA LEU A 167 -39.14 5.44 -43.53
C LEU A 167 -38.81 6.89 -43.14
N GLY A 168 -38.11 7.10 -42.02
CA GLY A 168 -37.98 8.42 -41.38
C GLY A 168 -36.83 9.33 -41.84
N ASP A 169 -35.76 8.84 -42.50
CA ASP A 169 -34.67 9.72 -42.94
C ASP A 169 -33.80 9.09 -44.05
N THR A 170 -33.60 9.83 -45.15
CA THR A 170 -32.94 9.37 -46.38
C THR A 170 -31.40 9.29 -46.29
N LYS A 171 -30.81 9.44 -45.10
CA LYS A 171 -29.35 9.57 -44.92
C LYS A 171 -28.67 8.47 -44.10
N ARG A 172 -29.37 7.48 -43.56
CA ARG A 172 -28.72 6.31 -42.91
C ARG A 172 -29.43 5.00 -43.22
N VAL A 173 -28.67 4.12 -43.87
CA VAL A 173 -29.01 2.72 -44.13
C VAL A 173 -28.98 1.95 -42.80
N ASP A 174 -30.05 1.18 -42.54
CA ASP A 174 -30.24 0.19 -41.48
C ASP A 174 -30.21 0.67 -40.02
N VAL A 175 -31.31 1.28 -39.54
CA VAL A 175 -31.51 1.55 -38.11
C VAL A 175 -32.78 0.90 -37.58
N SER A 176 -32.68 -0.37 -37.15
CA SER A 176 -33.78 -1.03 -36.41
C SER A 176 -34.04 -0.34 -35.06
N VAL A 177 -35.30 -0.02 -34.76
CA VAL A 177 -35.73 0.57 -33.47
C VAL A 177 -35.27 -0.28 -32.30
N ASN A 178 -35.32 -1.61 -32.42
CA ASN A 178 -34.88 -2.51 -31.36
C ASN A 178 -33.39 -2.35 -31.06
N ASN A 179 -32.56 -2.11 -32.08
CA ASN A 179 -31.15 -1.82 -31.91
C ASN A 179 -30.92 -0.46 -31.25
N ILE A 180 -31.69 0.57 -31.61
CA ILE A 180 -31.58 1.89 -30.95
C ILE A 180 -31.96 1.78 -29.47
N LEU A 181 -33.10 1.14 -29.16
CA LEU A 181 -33.56 0.94 -27.79
C LEU A 181 -32.56 0.12 -26.98
N ARG A 182 -31.94 -0.92 -27.56
CA ARG A 182 -30.86 -1.67 -26.92
C ARG A 182 -29.66 -0.78 -26.60
N ILE A 183 -29.17 -0.01 -27.58
CA ILE A 183 -28.02 0.90 -27.38
C ILE A 183 -28.33 1.96 -26.31
N LEU A 184 -29.55 2.51 -26.30
CA LEU A 184 -29.99 3.45 -25.26
C LEU A 184 -30.04 2.78 -23.89
N SER A 185 -30.56 1.55 -23.80
CA SER A 185 -30.59 0.79 -22.55
C SER A 185 -29.18 0.50 -22.00
N GLU A 186 -28.23 0.14 -22.87
CA GLU A 186 -26.82 -0.08 -22.50
C GLU A 186 -26.17 1.22 -22.00
N LYS A 187 -26.41 2.33 -22.68
CA LYS A 187 -25.91 3.66 -22.27
C LYS A 187 -26.51 4.12 -20.94
N LYS A 188 -27.80 3.88 -20.71
CA LYS A 188 -28.47 4.17 -19.42
C LYS A 188 -27.94 3.28 -18.30
N ALA A 189 -27.76 1.98 -18.56
CA ALA A 189 -27.21 1.03 -17.60
C ALA A 189 -25.76 1.36 -17.19
N ALA A 190 -24.95 1.85 -18.13
CA ALA A 190 -23.58 2.27 -17.85
C ALA A 190 -23.48 3.47 -16.90
N ILE A 191 -24.44 4.41 -16.97
CA ILE A 191 -24.55 5.52 -16.02
C ILE A 191 -25.11 5.00 -14.68
N GLY A 192 -26.19 4.23 -14.76
CA GLY A 192 -26.89 3.61 -13.63
C GLY A 192 -28.05 4.44 -13.11
N THR A 193 -28.38 4.24 -11.83
CA THR A 193 -29.50 4.91 -11.15
C THR A 193 -29.13 5.18 -9.70
N GLU A 194 -29.83 6.12 -9.06
CA GLU A 194 -29.70 6.42 -7.64
C GLU A 194 -29.88 5.17 -6.76
N ARG A 195 -30.78 4.26 -7.15
CA ARG A 195 -31.03 3.00 -6.42
C ARG A 195 -29.86 2.01 -6.51
N SER A 196 -29.02 2.12 -7.55
CA SER A 196 -27.89 1.22 -7.78
C SER A 196 -26.61 1.80 -7.18
N LYS A 197 -26.36 1.48 -5.90
CA LYS A 197 -25.15 1.90 -5.17
C LYS A 197 -23.82 1.49 -5.82
N LYS A 198 -23.82 0.50 -6.72
CA LYS A 198 -22.61 0.07 -7.45
C LYS A 198 -22.34 0.90 -8.70
N SER A 199 -23.35 1.58 -9.22
CA SER A 199 -23.22 2.40 -10.43
C SER A 199 -22.50 3.70 -10.15
N ASN A 200 -21.88 4.29 -11.18
CA ASN A 200 -21.16 5.56 -11.02
C ASN A 200 -22.11 6.67 -10.53
N TYR A 201 -23.31 6.75 -11.09
CA TYR A 201 -24.34 7.71 -10.65
C TYR A 201 -24.71 7.53 -9.16
N GLY A 202 -24.99 6.30 -8.74
CA GLY A 202 -25.34 6.00 -7.33
C GLY A 202 -24.19 6.25 -6.36
N LYS A 203 -22.94 5.90 -6.75
CA LYS A 203 -21.75 6.17 -5.95
C LYS A 203 -21.50 7.66 -5.77
N THR A 204 -21.58 8.44 -6.85
CA THR A 204 -21.38 9.89 -6.79
C THR A 204 -22.44 10.53 -5.89
N LYS A 205 -23.71 10.09 -5.97
CA LYS A 205 -24.75 10.59 -5.06
C LYS A 205 -24.51 10.23 -3.60
N GLU A 206 -24.16 8.98 -3.31
CA GLU A 206 -23.82 8.56 -1.94
C GLU A 206 -22.59 9.31 -1.40
N THR A 207 -21.64 9.65 -2.28
CA THR A 207 -20.48 10.48 -1.95
C THR A 207 -20.89 11.92 -1.64
N ILE A 208 -21.77 12.53 -2.45
CA ILE A 208 -22.33 13.85 -2.17
C ILE A 208 -23.03 13.85 -0.81
N ASP A 209 -23.94 12.91 -0.57
CA ASP A 209 -24.71 12.85 0.69
C ASP A 209 -23.78 12.67 1.90
N TYR A 210 -22.71 11.87 1.76
CA TYR A 210 -21.69 11.71 2.79
C TYR A 210 -20.92 13.01 3.06
N ILE A 211 -20.44 13.69 2.02
CA ILE A 211 -19.68 14.95 2.14
C ILE A 211 -20.58 16.07 2.68
N GLU A 212 -21.87 16.11 2.33
CA GLU A 212 -22.85 17.05 2.91
C GLU A 212 -23.01 16.83 4.42
N SER A 213 -23.18 15.58 4.85
CA SER A 213 -23.25 15.23 6.28
C SER A 213 -21.95 15.63 6.99
N GLU A 214 -20.80 15.37 6.37
CA GLU A 214 -19.50 15.75 6.92
C GLU A 214 -19.33 17.26 7.01
N LYS A 215 -19.81 18.03 6.02
CA LYS A 215 -19.80 19.50 6.04
C LYS A 215 -20.58 20.02 7.24
N GLU A 216 -21.74 19.43 7.50
CA GLU A 216 -22.61 19.84 8.61
C GLU A 216 -21.97 19.53 9.98
N ASP A 217 -21.35 18.36 10.12
CA ASP A 217 -20.65 17.97 11.34
C ASP A 217 -19.36 18.79 11.57
N THR A 218 -18.62 19.06 10.50
CA THR A 218 -17.46 19.97 10.49
C THR A 218 -17.87 21.36 10.96
N SER A 219 -19.00 21.88 10.49
CA SER A 219 -19.52 23.19 10.91
C SER A 219 -19.87 23.23 12.39
N LYS A 220 -20.48 22.17 12.94
CA LYS A 220 -20.77 22.08 14.38
C LYS A 220 -19.50 22.09 15.22
N ILE A 221 -18.47 21.34 14.81
CA ILE A 221 -17.19 21.30 15.53
C ILE A 221 -16.50 22.67 15.51
N TRP A 222 -16.55 23.39 14.39
CA TRP A 222 -16.00 24.76 14.32
C TRP A 222 -16.74 25.74 15.23
N GLU A 223 -18.07 25.61 15.36
CA GLU A 223 -18.86 26.40 16.32
C GLU A 223 -18.43 26.10 17.77
N GLU A 224 -18.19 24.82 18.11
CA GLU A 224 -17.67 24.42 19.41
C GLU A 224 -16.25 24.97 19.67
N ILE A 225 -15.34 24.87 18.69
CA ILE A 225 -13.99 25.44 18.79
C ILE A 225 -14.05 26.94 19.04
N LYS A 226 -14.95 27.65 18.35
CA LYS A 226 -15.17 29.08 18.54
C LYS A 226 -15.59 29.41 19.97
N GLN A 227 -16.51 28.64 20.55
CA GLN A 227 -16.93 28.80 21.95
C GLN A 227 -15.77 28.52 22.92
N LEU A 228 -14.98 27.47 22.68
CA LEU A 228 -13.83 27.13 23.49
C LEU A 228 -12.75 28.23 23.47
N LYS A 229 -12.46 28.82 22.29
CA LYS A 229 -11.52 29.95 22.16
C LYS A 229 -12.00 31.20 22.91
N VAL A 230 -13.30 31.46 22.91
CA VAL A 230 -13.87 32.57 23.71
C VAL A 230 -13.65 32.33 25.21
N ASN A 231 -13.86 31.10 25.69
CA ASN A 231 -13.63 30.73 27.09
C ASN A 231 -12.15 30.77 27.46
N GLU A 232 -11.26 30.28 26.60
CA GLU A 232 -9.80 30.34 26.78
C GLU A 232 -9.31 31.78 26.94
N ASN A 233 -9.76 32.70 26.07
CA ASN A 233 -9.42 34.12 26.16
C ASN A 233 -9.94 34.76 27.45
N LYS A 234 -11.11 34.33 27.94
CA LYS A 234 -11.67 34.82 29.20
C LYS A 234 -10.82 34.37 30.40
N LEU A 235 -10.47 33.08 30.46
CA LEU A 235 -9.59 32.55 31.51
C LEU A 235 -8.20 33.21 31.48
N ALA A 236 -7.64 33.47 30.30
CA ALA A 236 -6.38 34.19 30.19
C ALA A 236 -6.46 35.62 30.78
N PHE A 237 -7.59 36.30 30.60
CA PHE A 237 -7.83 37.61 31.22
C PHE A 237 -7.97 37.51 32.75
N ASP A 238 -8.66 36.49 33.25
CA ASP A 238 -8.85 36.24 34.69
C ASP A 238 -7.51 35.91 35.38
N ILE A 239 -6.67 35.07 34.77
CA ILE A 239 -5.30 34.75 35.24
C ILE A 239 -4.46 36.02 35.33
N GLN A 240 -4.46 36.86 34.30
CA GLN A 240 -3.71 38.12 34.29
C GLN A 240 -4.17 39.05 35.43
N ALA A 241 -5.47 39.09 35.74
CA ALA A 241 -5.99 39.86 36.85
C ALA A 241 -5.56 39.31 38.22
N LEU A 242 -5.50 37.99 38.37
CA LEU A 242 -5.00 37.33 39.58
C LEU A 242 -3.49 37.54 39.77
N GLU A 243 -2.71 37.53 38.69
CA GLU A 243 -1.26 37.80 38.73
C GLU A 243 -0.96 39.24 39.15
N ASN A 244 -1.73 40.21 38.65
CA ASN A 244 -1.63 41.60 39.10
C ASN A 244 -1.96 41.74 40.61
N LYS A 245 -2.99 41.03 41.10
CA LYS A 245 -3.32 41.01 42.53
C LYS A 245 -2.21 40.37 43.37
N LYS A 246 -1.65 39.24 42.92
CA LYS A 246 -0.51 38.58 43.55
C LYS A 246 0.68 39.53 43.69
N GLN A 247 1.04 40.22 42.62
CA GLN A 247 2.14 41.19 42.62
C GLN A 247 1.90 42.33 43.63
N HIS A 248 0.65 42.80 43.74
CA HIS A 248 0.29 43.83 44.72
C HIS A 248 0.43 43.32 46.17
N ILE A 249 0.04 42.08 46.47
CA ILE A 249 0.22 41.47 47.80
C ILE A 249 1.70 41.23 48.11
N GLU A 250 2.48 40.72 47.15
CA GLU A 250 3.92 40.51 47.28
C GLU A 250 4.65 41.82 47.63
N ASN A 251 4.27 42.93 46.98
CA ASN A 251 4.80 44.25 47.29
C ASN A 251 4.42 44.73 48.72
N LYS A 252 3.19 44.47 49.17
CA LYS A 252 2.76 44.77 50.56
C LYS A 252 3.54 43.96 51.60
N MET A 253 3.76 42.67 51.34
CA MET A 253 4.55 41.80 52.23
C MET A 253 6.03 42.22 52.26
N LEU A 254 6.59 42.67 51.14
CA LEU A 254 7.94 43.22 51.06
C LEU A 254 8.08 44.52 51.87
N PHE A 255 7.06 45.38 51.83
CA PHE A 255 7.00 46.59 52.64
C PHE A 255 6.98 46.29 54.15
N LEU A 256 6.12 45.35 54.60
CA LEU A 256 6.09 44.90 56.00
C LEU A 256 7.42 44.29 56.46
N LYS A 257 8.05 43.45 55.61
CA LYS A 257 9.39 42.91 55.87
C LYS A 257 10.46 43.99 56.01
N ARG A 258 10.37 45.10 55.26
CA ARG A 258 11.27 46.25 55.38
C ARG A 258 11.04 46.99 56.69
N GLN A 259 9.79 47.20 57.09
CA GLN A 259 9.44 47.85 58.35
C GLN A 259 9.96 47.08 59.58
N ASP A 260 9.77 45.76 59.61
CA ASP A 260 10.32 44.89 60.68
C ASP A 260 11.86 44.84 60.67
N GLY A 261 12.48 44.93 59.48
CA GLY A 261 13.93 45.00 59.31
C GLY A 261 14.54 46.31 59.81
N GLU A 262 13.86 47.43 59.59
CA GLU A 262 14.27 48.77 60.04
C GLU A 262 14.21 48.87 61.58
N GLU A 263 13.15 48.34 62.22
CA GLU A 263 13.05 48.28 63.68
C GLU A 263 14.12 47.38 64.33
N ALA A 264 14.42 46.24 63.70
CA ALA A 264 15.49 45.35 64.15
C ALA A 264 16.87 46.01 64.00
N TYR A 265 17.12 46.74 62.91
CA TYR A 265 18.36 47.46 62.66
C TYR A 265 18.59 48.57 63.70
N GLN A 266 17.57 49.36 64.04
CA GLN A 266 17.69 50.41 65.06
C GLN A 266 18.01 49.85 66.46
N LYS A 267 17.39 48.72 66.84
CA LYS A 267 17.69 48.03 68.11
C LYS A 267 19.11 47.44 68.14
N VAL A 268 19.58 46.88 67.02
CA VAL A 268 20.96 46.35 66.88
C VAL A 268 22.00 47.48 66.95
N LYS A 269 21.71 48.64 66.35
CA LYS A 269 22.57 49.84 66.43
C LYS A 269 22.70 50.35 67.87
N GLN A 270 21.58 50.42 68.61
CA GLN A 270 21.56 50.87 70.00
C GLN A 270 22.37 49.95 70.94
N ILE A 271 22.22 48.62 70.80
CA ILE A 271 23.00 47.64 71.58
C ILE A 271 24.50 47.70 71.23
N ARG A 272 24.86 47.99 69.96
CA ARG A 272 26.27 48.20 69.57
C ARG A 272 26.89 49.43 70.22
N GLU A 273 26.18 50.56 70.25
CA GLU A 273 26.67 51.80 70.87
C GLU A 273 26.90 51.63 72.39
N GLU A 274 26.04 50.87 73.06
CA GLU A 274 26.21 50.54 74.49
C GLU A 274 27.38 49.57 74.76
N ILE A 275 27.60 48.58 73.89
CA ILE A 275 28.76 47.68 73.98
C ILE A 275 30.07 48.47 73.83
N GLU A 276 30.12 49.44 72.91
CA GLU A 276 31.33 50.21 72.66
C GLU A 276 31.65 51.21 73.78
N GLY A 277 30.62 51.77 74.42
CA GLY A 277 30.79 52.56 75.65
C GLY A 277 31.30 51.74 76.85
N LEU A 278 30.92 50.47 76.96
CA LEU A 278 31.42 49.56 78.00
C LEU A 278 32.85 49.08 77.71
N LYS A 279 33.20 48.80 76.45
CA LYS A 279 34.58 48.45 76.05
C LYS A 279 35.58 49.57 76.33
N GLN A 280 35.21 50.84 76.16
CA GLN A 280 36.10 51.95 76.50
C GLN A 280 36.44 52.05 77.99
N LYS A 281 35.58 51.55 78.89
CA LYS A 281 35.87 51.48 80.34
C LYS A 281 36.82 50.33 80.69
N VAL A 282 36.80 49.23 79.93
CA VAL A 282 37.66 48.05 80.11
C VAL A 282 39.12 48.32 79.71
N LEU A 283 39.36 49.25 78.77
CA LEU A 283 40.71 49.63 78.30
C LEU A 283 41.66 50.13 79.42
N LYS A 284 41.16 50.51 80.60
CA LYS A 284 41.99 50.88 81.77
C LYS A 284 42.56 49.70 82.57
N TYR A 285 42.09 48.47 82.32
CA TYR A 285 42.51 47.25 83.03
C TYR A 285 43.01 46.15 82.08
N ASN A 286 43.60 46.55 80.95
CA ASN A 286 44.03 45.66 79.86
C ASN A 286 44.94 44.49 80.29
N ALA A 287 45.66 44.62 81.41
CA ALA A 287 46.55 43.56 81.91
C ALA A 287 45.81 42.36 82.55
N PHE A 288 44.54 42.52 82.98
CA PHE A 288 43.76 41.46 83.63
C PHE A 288 42.79 40.71 82.71
N ALA A 289 42.78 41.05 81.42
CA ALA A 289 41.79 40.54 80.47
C ALA A 289 41.92 39.05 80.12
N GLU A 290 43.06 38.42 80.43
CA GLU A 290 43.37 37.06 79.96
C GLU A 290 43.80 36.09 81.07
N VAL A 291 43.53 36.41 82.34
CA VAL A 291 43.95 35.59 83.51
C VAL A 291 42.77 35.41 84.46
N SER A 292 42.67 34.29 85.20
CA SER A 292 41.59 34.02 86.16
C SER A 292 42.03 33.97 87.64
N LYS A 293 41.12 34.33 88.57
CA LYS A 293 41.39 34.33 90.02
C LYS A 293 41.78 32.96 90.58
N GLU A 294 41.25 31.90 89.98
CA GLU A 294 41.51 30.51 90.36
C GLU A 294 42.89 30.06 89.86
N GLU A 295 43.37 30.55 88.71
CA GLU A 295 44.71 30.29 88.18
C GLU A 295 45.82 30.94 89.04
N VAL A 296 45.59 32.16 89.55
CA VAL A 296 46.58 32.84 90.43
C VAL A 296 46.76 32.08 91.76
N ASN A 297 45.68 31.51 92.32
CA ASN A 297 45.73 30.80 93.60
C ASN A 297 46.27 29.36 93.49
N ASP A 298 46.03 28.68 92.36
CA ASP A 298 46.60 27.35 92.04
C ASP A 298 48.14 27.41 91.95
N VAL A 299 48.67 28.46 91.32
CA VAL A 299 50.12 28.66 91.11
C VAL A 299 50.91 28.84 92.41
N VAL A 300 50.34 29.54 93.40
CA VAL A 300 51.01 29.76 94.70
C VAL A 300 51.17 28.47 95.52
N ILE A 301 50.27 27.50 95.37
CA ILE A 301 50.36 26.19 96.06
C ILE A 301 51.44 25.30 95.40
N LYS A 302 51.61 25.42 94.09
CA LYS A 302 52.53 24.60 93.29
C LYS A 302 54.00 24.97 93.47
N ILE A 303 54.30 26.25 93.68
CA ILE A 303 55.66 26.75 93.99
C ILE A 303 56.25 26.02 95.22
N ASN A 304 55.45 25.73 96.26
CA ASN A 304 55.94 25.15 97.51
C ASN A 304 56.27 23.65 97.46
N ASN A 305 55.81 22.89 96.44
CA ASN A 305 56.02 21.43 96.35
C ASN A 305 57.11 21.04 95.32
N MET A 306 57.69 22.02 94.64
CA MET A 306 58.47 21.85 93.40
C MET A 306 59.86 21.21 93.60
N ASP A 307 60.50 21.45 94.75
CA ASP A 307 61.85 20.96 95.05
C ASP A 307 61.91 19.45 95.35
N PHE A 308 60.80 18.87 95.82
CA PHE A 308 60.72 17.43 96.07
C PHE A 308 60.58 16.62 94.77
N TYR A 309 59.82 17.13 93.79
CA TYR A 309 59.59 16.45 92.52
C TYR A 309 60.83 16.43 91.62
N LYS A 310 61.63 17.51 91.58
CA LYS A 310 62.84 17.58 90.73
C LYS A 310 63.90 16.54 91.09
N LYS A 311 64.04 16.20 92.38
CA LYS A 311 65.08 15.27 92.84
C LYS A 311 64.73 13.79 92.57
N ALA A 312 63.46 13.42 92.67
CA ALA A 312 62.99 12.08 92.28
C ALA A 312 63.00 11.87 90.76
N PHE A 313 62.82 12.95 90.00
CA PHE A 313 62.84 12.94 88.53
C PHE A 313 64.23 12.61 87.95
N GLU A 314 65.31 13.12 88.53
CA GLU A 314 66.69 12.90 88.03
C GLU A 314 67.15 11.44 88.17
N GLU A 315 66.85 10.76 89.29
CA GLU A 315 67.24 9.35 89.50
C GLU A 315 66.53 8.37 88.56
N GLU A 316 65.32 8.70 88.13
CA GLU A 316 64.53 7.86 87.23
C GLU A 316 64.89 8.11 85.75
N GLN A 317 65.40 9.32 85.40
CA GLN A 317 65.93 9.64 84.07
C GLN A 317 67.16 8.81 83.71
N GLU A 318 68.06 8.59 84.67
CA GLU A 318 69.30 7.87 84.44
C GLU A 318 69.07 6.39 84.10
N LYS A 319 68.12 5.73 84.78
CA LYS A 319 67.74 4.34 84.49
C LYS A 319 67.06 4.17 83.13
N ILE A 320 66.21 5.12 82.74
CA ILE A 320 65.53 5.10 81.44
C ILE A 320 66.53 5.31 80.31
N SER A 321 67.51 6.19 80.49
CA SER A 321 68.54 6.46 79.48
C SER A 321 69.36 5.22 79.13
N GLU A 322 69.74 4.39 80.10
CA GLU A 322 70.46 3.13 79.84
C GLU A 322 69.60 2.12 79.07
N MET A 323 68.30 2.04 79.37
CA MET A 323 67.38 1.13 78.68
C MET A 323 67.06 1.61 77.26
N ILE A 324 66.86 2.92 77.04
CA ILE A 324 66.64 3.51 75.71
C ILE A 324 67.86 3.28 74.81
N GLN A 325 69.08 3.42 75.33
CA GLN A 325 70.30 3.12 74.56
C GLN A 325 70.32 1.68 74.03
N LYS A 326 69.90 0.70 74.85
CA LYS A 326 69.74 -0.69 74.40
C LYS A 326 68.59 -0.86 73.40
N LYS A 327 67.44 -0.21 73.63
CA LYS A 327 66.30 -0.24 72.71
C LYS A 327 66.67 0.29 71.32
N ILE A 328 67.37 1.43 71.22
CA ILE A 328 67.76 2.03 69.94
C ILE A 328 68.68 1.12 69.12
N VAL A 329 69.55 0.34 69.76
CA VAL A 329 70.41 -0.61 69.04
C VAL A 329 69.57 -1.73 68.43
N VAL A 330 68.62 -2.29 69.19
CA VAL A 330 67.72 -3.35 68.72
C VAL A 330 66.73 -2.84 67.66
N GLU A 331 66.15 -1.66 67.88
CA GLU A 331 65.15 -1.01 67.02
C GLU A 331 65.76 -0.61 65.65
N ASN A 332 67.03 -0.17 65.61
CA ASN A 332 67.71 0.07 64.34
C ASN A 332 68.01 -1.21 63.56
N GLU A 333 68.27 -2.34 64.24
CA GLU A 333 68.42 -3.62 63.56
C GLU A 333 67.08 -4.12 63.00
N ILE A 334 65.96 -3.88 63.68
CA ILE A 334 64.60 -4.20 63.20
C ILE A 334 64.21 -3.31 62.01
N ILE A 335 64.38 -1.98 62.10
CA ILE A 335 63.98 -1.05 61.04
C ILE A 335 64.74 -1.28 59.72
N GLN A 336 66.01 -1.69 59.80
CA GLN A 336 66.76 -2.08 58.62
C GLN A 336 66.22 -3.36 57.96
N ILE A 337 65.52 -4.22 58.70
CA ILE A 337 64.94 -5.46 58.22
C ILE A 337 63.48 -5.25 57.75
N ASP A 338 62.70 -4.43 58.46
CA ASP A 338 61.27 -4.17 58.19
C ASP A 338 61.00 -3.30 56.96
N SER A 339 61.96 -2.45 56.56
CA SER A 339 61.82 -1.56 55.40
C SER A 339 61.82 -2.26 54.04
N VAL A 340 61.80 -3.59 54.00
CA VAL A 340 61.79 -4.41 52.76
C VAL A 340 60.61 -5.42 52.73
N ILE A 341 59.51 -5.16 53.45
CA ILE A 341 58.44 -6.15 53.64
C ILE A 341 57.21 -5.92 52.72
N ILE A 342 56.91 -6.94 51.89
CA ILE A 342 55.74 -7.13 51.01
C ILE A 342 55.14 -8.54 51.27
N GLU A 343 53.81 -8.71 51.16
CA GLU A 343 53.00 -9.92 51.43
C GLU A 343 53.62 -11.28 51.01
N ILE A 344 53.57 -12.26 51.91
CA ILE A 344 53.99 -13.66 51.72
C ILE A 344 52.83 -14.50 51.16
N GLY A 345 53.14 -15.46 50.27
CA GLY A 345 52.20 -16.51 49.85
C GLY A 345 51.84 -16.54 48.36
N ALA A 346 52.37 -15.62 47.55
CA ALA A 346 52.09 -15.57 46.12
C ALA A 346 52.99 -16.50 45.26
N SER A 347 54.25 -16.76 45.68
CA SER A 347 55.25 -17.40 44.79
C SER A 347 55.00 -18.89 44.55
N GLU A 348 54.47 -19.61 45.55
CA GLU A 348 54.26 -21.06 45.46
C GLU A 348 53.16 -21.41 44.45
N GLN A 349 52.14 -20.55 44.38
CA GLN A 349 51.00 -20.72 43.48
C GLN A 349 51.35 -20.30 42.05
N ILE A 350 52.12 -19.21 41.88
CA ILE A 350 52.67 -18.79 40.58
C ILE A 350 53.63 -19.85 40.03
N SER A 351 54.47 -20.46 40.87
CA SER A 351 55.42 -21.50 40.46
C SER A 351 54.74 -22.74 39.89
N ARG A 352 53.64 -23.21 40.51
CA ARG A 352 52.85 -24.33 39.97
C ARG A 352 52.15 -23.99 38.66
N ASP A 353 51.66 -22.76 38.53
CA ASP A 353 50.95 -22.29 37.34
C ASP A 353 51.90 -22.12 36.15
N VAL A 354 53.13 -21.65 36.36
CA VAL A 354 54.20 -21.61 35.34
C VAL A 354 54.57 -23.02 34.86
N TYR A 355 54.76 -23.97 35.77
CA TYR A 355 55.09 -25.35 35.40
C TYR A 355 53.99 -25.99 34.55
N LYS A 356 52.72 -25.78 34.92
CA LYS A 356 51.56 -26.24 34.13
C LYS A 356 51.51 -25.57 32.76
N TYR A 357 51.81 -24.28 32.67
CA TYR A 357 51.85 -23.58 31.39
C TYR A 357 52.94 -24.16 30.45
N GLU A 358 54.15 -24.42 30.95
CA GLU A 358 55.24 -25.03 30.16
C GLU A 358 54.92 -26.48 29.72
N GLU A 359 54.24 -27.25 30.58
CA GLU A 359 53.75 -28.59 30.24
C GLU A 359 52.74 -28.54 29.08
N PHE A 360 51.81 -27.58 29.13
CA PHE A 360 50.85 -27.30 28.07
C PHE A 360 51.52 -26.80 26.78
N GLU A 361 52.55 -25.96 26.87
CA GLU A 361 53.28 -25.44 25.71
C GLU A 361 54.09 -26.53 24.99
N ASN A 362 54.70 -27.44 25.75
CA ASN A 362 55.32 -28.63 25.20
C ASN A 362 54.27 -29.58 24.57
N GLY A 363 53.07 -29.70 25.17
CA GLY A 363 51.94 -30.43 24.59
C GLY A 363 51.46 -29.89 23.23
N LYS A 364 51.52 -28.56 23.01
CA LYS A 364 51.21 -27.91 21.71
C LYS A 364 52.23 -28.24 20.61
N LYS A 365 53.53 -28.33 20.94
CA LYS A 365 54.60 -28.59 19.94
C LYS A 365 54.52 -29.96 19.28
N TYR A 366 53.96 -30.97 19.94
CA TYR A 366 53.84 -32.34 19.41
C TYR A 366 52.47 -32.68 18.82
N THR A 367 51.48 -31.77 18.90
CA THR A 367 50.09 -32.02 18.45
C THR A 367 49.79 -31.51 17.04
N GLY A 368 50.74 -30.86 16.34
CA GLY A 368 50.56 -30.24 15.02
C GLY A 368 51.33 -30.84 13.83
N GLN A 369 52.13 -31.90 13.97
CA GLN A 369 52.99 -32.42 12.88
C GLN A 369 52.33 -33.41 11.90
N GLY A 370 51.03 -33.68 12.01
CA GLY A 370 50.35 -34.70 11.21
C GLY A 370 49.49 -34.20 10.04
N PHE A 371 49.23 -32.90 9.92
CA PHE A 371 48.17 -32.38 9.04
C PHE A 371 48.71 -31.52 7.88
N ASP A 372 48.47 -31.96 6.64
CA ASP A 372 48.92 -31.32 5.40
C ASP A 372 47.69 -30.84 4.58
N PRO A 373 47.37 -29.53 4.60
CA PRO A 373 46.14 -29.01 4.01
C PRO A 373 46.03 -29.18 2.49
N GLU A 374 47.15 -29.26 1.76
CA GLU A 374 47.13 -29.52 0.31
C GLU A 374 46.59 -30.93 -0.03
N LYS A 375 46.90 -31.92 0.82
CA LYS A 375 46.45 -33.31 0.60
C LYS A 375 44.96 -33.50 0.82
N VAL A 376 44.36 -32.77 1.77
CA VAL A 376 42.91 -32.83 2.05
C VAL A 376 42.11 -32.22 0.89
N GLU A 377 42.58 -31.12 0.31
CA GLU A 377 41.89 -30.51 -0.83
C GLU A 377 42.00 -31.36 -2.12
N GLN A 378 43.14 -32.03 -2.34
CA GLN A 378 43.28 -33.02 -3.40
C GLN A 378 42.29 -34.19 -3.21
N GLN A 379 42.09 -34.70 -1.99
CA GLN A 379 41.12 -35.77 -1.73
C GLN A 379 39.66 -35.32 -1.91
N LYS A 380 39.29 -34.12 -1.47
CA LYS A 380 37.93 -33.57 -1.70
C LYS A 380 37.58 -33.52 -3.19
N LYS A 381 38.51 -33.06 -4.03
CA LYS A 381 38.35 -33.06 -5.50
C LYS A 381 38.21 -34.48 -6.06
N ALA A 382 38.99 -35.44 -5.54
CA ALA A 382 38.92 -36.84 -5.97
C ALA A 382 37.57 -37.50 -5.63
N ILE A 383 37.05 -37.28 -4.41
CA ILE A 383 35.75 -37.83 -3.95
C ILE A 383 34.59 -37.25 -4.76
N ALA A 384 34.56 -35.93 -4.99
CA ALA A 384 33.51 -35.29 -5.79
C ALA A 384 33.48 -35.86 -7.22
N LYS A 385 34.65 -36.05 -7.83
CA LYS A 385 34.78 -36.67 -9.16
C LYS A 385 34.30 -38.13 -9.17
N CYS A 386 34.54 -38.88 -8.10
CA CYS A 386 34.09 -40.28 -7.98
C CYS A 386 32.56 -40.39 -7.75
N LYS A 387 31.97 -39.55 -6.88
CA LYS A 387 30.51 -39.49 -6.65
C LYS A 387 29.72 -39.14 -7.91
N GLY A 388 30.16 -38.11 -8.65
CA GLY A 388 29.50 -37.73 -9.91
C GLY A 388 29.48 -38.88 -10.92
N LYS A 389 30.62 -39.59 -11.03
CA LYS A 389 30.73 -40.79 -11.86
C LYS A 389 29.83 -41.95 -11.41
N MET A 390 29.60 -42.11 -10.10
CA MET A 390 28.72 -43.16 -9.55
C MET A 390 27.23 -42.87 -9.76
N ASN A 391 26.78 -41.62 -9.59
CA ASN A 391 25.39 -41.26 -9.82
C ASN A 391 24.99 -41.48 -11.28
N ASN A 392 25.84 -41.12 -12.23
CA ASN A 392 25.59 -41.39 -13.65
C ASN A 392 25.45 -42.90 -13.93
N THR A 393 26.25 -43.76 -13.28
CA THR A 393 26.09 -45.23 -13.42
C THR A 393 24.84 -45.78 -12.74
N ARG A 394 24.40 -45.24 -11.59
CA ARG A 394 23.14 -45.65 -10.94
C ARG A 394 21.92 -45.26 -11.77
N LEU A 395 21.93 -44.04 -12.31
CA LEU A 395 20.85 -43.55 -13.16
C LEU A 395 20.71 -44.44 -14.40
N LEU A 396 21.84 -44.80 -15.03
CA LEU A 396 21.85 -45.77 -16.13
C LEU A 396 21.27 -47.13 -15.72
N TYR A 397 21.66 -47.66 -14.55
CA TYR A 397 21.20 -48.96 -14.06
C TYR A 397 19.68 -48.98 -13.80
N ILE A 398 19.13 -47.98 -13.11
CA ILE A 398 17.68 -47.88 -12.84
C ILE A 398 16.91 -47.75 -14.15
N LEU A 399 17.40 -46.91 -15.07
CA LEU A 399 16.80 -46.75 -16.38
C LEU A 399 16.73 -48.10 -17.11
N THR A 400 17.82 -48.89 -17.09
CA THR A 400 17.84 -50.22 -17.70
C THR A 400 16.87 -51.20 -17.03
N LEU A 401 16.78 -51.22 -15.69
CA LEU A 401 15.93 -52.15 -14.95
C LEU A 401 14.44 -51.84 -15.15
N VAL A 402 14.04 -50.56 -15.07
CA VAL A 402 12.65 -50.14 -15.33
C VAL A 402 12.25 -50.49 -16.74
N LEU A 403 13.11 -50.23 -17.74
CA LEU A 403 12.83 -50.60 -19.12
C LEU A 403 12.53 -52.10 -19.24
N THR A 404 13.31 -52.94 -18.56
CA THR A 404 13.18 -54.41 -18.67
C THR A 404 11.95 -54.97 -17.97
N VAL A 405 11.61 -54.49 -16.77
CA VAL A 405 10.38 -54.91 -16.07
C VAL A 405 9.15 -54.47 -16.84
N PHE A 406 9.17 -53.24 -17.38
CA PHE A 406 8.07 -52.71 -18.19
C PHE A 406 7.87 -53.55 -19.46
N LEU A 407 8.95 -53.87 -20.18
CA LEU A 407 8.90 -54.75 -21.35
C LEU A 407 8.42 -56.16 -21.00
N GLY A 408 8.83 -56.71 -19.85
CA GLY A 408 8.42 -58.03 -19.37
C GLY A 408 6.94 -58.09 -18.97
N ALA A 409 6.44 -57.09 -18.24
CA ALA A 409 5.05 -57.01 -17.79
C ALA A 409 4.07 -56.85 -18.96
N ILE A 410 4.41 -55.99 -19.94
CA ILE A 410 3.66 -55.88 -21.20
C ILE A 410 3.52 -57.25 -21.87
N LYS A 411 4.61 -58.03 -21.90
CA LYS A 411 4.63 -59.34 -22.55
C LYS A 411 3.79 -60.38 -21.79
N LEU A 412 3.86 -60.41 -20.46
CA LEU A 412 3.07 -61.32 -19.63
C LEU A 412 1.56 -61.05 -19.77
N PHE A 413 1.16 -59.78 -19.79
CA PHE A 413 -0.23 -59.38 -20.00
C PHE A 413 -0.75 -59.80 -21.38
N GLU A 414 0.06 -59.64 -22.43
CA GLU A 414 -0.26 -60.14 -23.79
C GLU A 414 -0.51 -61.65 -23.79
N THR A 415 0.30 -62.44 -23.06
CA THR A 415 0.22 -63.91 -23.09
C THR A 415 -0.86 -64.54 -22.22
N MET A 416 -1.24 -63.90 -21.12
CA MET A 416 -2.30 -64.37 -20.21
C MET A 416 -3.70 -64.05 -20.75
N GLY A 417 -3.87 -62.87 -21.36
CA GLY A 417 -5.14 -62.47 -21.97
C GLY A 417 -5.53 -63.30 -23.19
N SER A 418 -4.57 -63.98 -23.83
CA SER A 418 -4.76 -64.57 -25.16
C SER A 418 -5.18 -66.06 -25.19
N ILE A 419 -5.19 -66.81 -24.08
CA ILE A 419 -5.57 -68.25 -24.10
C ILE A 419 -6.68 -68.69 -23.13
N TRP A 420 -7.01 -67.95 -22.06
CA TRP A 420 -8.18 -68.28 -21.21
C TRP A 420 -9.54 -68.27 -21.98
N ILE A 421 -9.56 -67.95 -23.28
CA ILE A 421 -10.76 -67.59 -24.04
C ILE A 421 -11.30 -68.66 -25.02
N ASN A 422 -10.65 -69.81 -25.40
CA ASN A 422 -11.33 -70.70 -26.38
C ASN A 422 -11.07 -72.22 -26.40
N ASN A 423 -12.19 -72.97 -26.43
CA ASN A 423 -12.43 -74.40 -26.58
C ASN A 423 -13.07 -74.64 -27.96
N ASN A 424 -12.79 -75.78 -28.62
CA ASN A 424 -13.50 -76.30 -29.82
C ASN A 424 -13.20 -75.59 -31.18
N SER A 425 -13.09 -76.40 -32.25
CA SER A 425 -12.79 -76.05 -33.66
C SER A 425 -11.32 -75.77 -34.04
N GLY A 426 -10.96 -76.28 -35.23
CA GLY A 426 -9.60 -76.43 -35.72
C GLY A 426 -8.82 -75.13 -35.88
N MET A 427 -7.50 -75.27 -35.96
CA MET A 427 -6.57 -74.24 -36.45
C MET A 427 -6.82 -72.82 -35.89
N LEU A 428 -7.30 -72.75 -34.64
CA LEU A 428 -7.38 -71.53 -33.82
C LEU A 428 -6.62 -71.68 -32.49
N GLY A 429 -6.03 -72.85 -32.22
CA GLY A 429 -5.16 -73.12 -31.07
C GLY A 429 -3.66 -72.96 -31.35
N LEU A 430 -3.28 -72.52 -32.57
CA LEU A 430 -1.89 -72.41 -33.03
C LEU A 430 -1.37 -70.96 -33.09
N LEU A 431 -2.07 -69.96 -32.56
CA LEU A 431 -1.69 -68.57 -32.86
C LEU A 431 -1.64 -67.59 -31.69
N THR A 432 -1.76 -68.02 -30.42
CA THR A 432 -1.84 -67.02 -29.34
C THR A 432 -0.90 -67.12 -28.14
N SER A 433 -0.10 -68.18 -27.88
CA SER A 433 0.93 -68.07 -26.78
C SER A 433 2.28 -68.80 -26.89
N ILE A 434 2.73 -69.48 -27.97
CA ILE A 434 4.04 -70.20 -27.91
C ILE A 434 5.12 -69.88 -29.00
N LYS A 435 4.86 -69.20 -30.13
CA LYS A 435 5.95 -68.91 -31.12
C LYS A 435 6.56 -67.49 -31.14
N GLY A 436 6.02 -66.54 -30.37
CA GLY A 436 6.58 -65.17 -30.26
C GLY A 436 7.40 -64.90 -29.00
N LEU A 437 7.53 -65.87 -28.09
CA LEU A 437 7.90 -65.61 -26.69
C LEU A 437 9.28 -66.13 -26.27
N THR A 438 10.09 -66.75 -27.13
CA THR A 438 11.37 -67.37 -26.70
C THR A 438 12.65 -66.79 -27.31
N LEU A 439 12.61 -65.98 -28.39
CA LEU A 439 13.84 -65.42 -28.97
C LEU A 439 14.10 -63.95 -28.57
N VAL A 440 13.08 -63.09 -28.64
CA VAL A 440 13.23 -61.65 -28.31
C VAL A 440 13.39 -61.45 -26.79
N THR A 441 12.67 -62.24 -25.99
CA THR A 441 12.81 -62.26 -24.53
C THR A 441 14.17 -62.79 -24.09
N LEU A 442 14.73 -63.78 -24.80
CA LEU A 442 16.03 -64.37 -24.49
C LEU A 442 17.20 -63.43 -24.88
N ILE A 443 17.12 -62.75 -26.03
CA ILE A 443 18.10 -61.72 -26.43
C ILE A 443 18.02 -60.49 -25.51
N GLY A 444 16.82 -60.06 -25.14
CA GLY A 444 16.60 -58.98 -24.17
C GLY A 444 17.16 -59.31 -22.79
N LEU A 445 16.93 -60.54 -22.30
CA LEU A 445 17.50 -61.01 -21.03
C LEU A 445 19.02 -61.13 -21.09
N LEU A 446 19.61 -61.59 -22.21
CA LEU A 446 21.06 -61.72 -22.34
C LEU A 446 21.75 -60.34 -22.39
N LEU A 447 21.24 -59.39 -23.19
CA LEU A 447 21.76 -58.01 -23.24
C LEU A 447 21.59 -57.29 -21.91
N MET A 448 20.46 -57.52 -21.22
CA MET A 448 20.25 -57.05 -19.86
C MET A 448 21.28 -57.64 -18.91
N LEU A 449 21.55 -58.95 -18.95
CA LEU A 449 22.50 -59.61 -18.05
C LEU A 449 23.92 -59.08 -18.27
N VAL A 450 24.35 -58.90 -19.53
CA VAL A 450 25.68 -58.35 -19.85
C VAL A 450 25.82 -56.88 -19.43
N THR A 451 24.84 -56.03 -19.76
CA THR A 451 24.89 -54.60 -19.41
C THR A 451 24.77 -54.37 -17.92
N THR A 452 23.90 -55.12 -17.22
CA THR A 452 23.78 -55.08 -15.77
C THR A 452 25.05 -55.60 -15.10
N LEU A 453 25.69 -56.66 -15.60
CA LEU A 453 26.93 -57.19 -15.03
C LEU A 453 28.11 -56.21 -15.21
N LEU A 454 28.24 -55.56 -16.38
CA LEU A 454 29.28 -54.55 -16.65
C LEU A 454 29.06 -53.25 -15.84
N LEU A 455 27.82 -52.77 -15.75
CA LEU A 455 27.49 -51.62 -14.92
C LEU A 455 27.64 -51.95 -13.42
N TRP A 456 27.29 -53.17 -13.00
CA TRP A 456 27.46 -53.64 -11.64
C TRP A 456 28.93 -53.75 -11.24
N THR A 457 29.78 -54.38 -12.06
CA THR A 457 31.23 -54.46 -11.79
C THR A 457 31.88 -53.07 -11.75
N ARG A 458 31.55 -52.19 -12.69
CA ARG A 458 32.07 -50.81 -12.72
C ARG A 458 31.59 -49.96 -11.54
N ASN A 459 30.32 -50.11 -11.12
CA ASN A 459 29.77 -49.40 -9.96
C ASN A 459 30.27 -50.00 -8.63
N LYS A 460 30.51 -51.32 -8.56
CA LYS A 460 31.11 -51.99 -7.40
C LYS A 460 32.54 -51.51 -7.18
N ASN A 461 33.38 -51.48 -8.23
CA ASN A 461 34.76 -50.99 -8.10
C ASN A 461 34.80 -49.51 -7.69
N ARG A 462 33.94 -48.67 -8.28
CA ARG A 462 33.83 -47.25 -7.88
C ARG A 462 33.30 -47.05 -6.47
N ARG A 463 32.39 -47.90 -5.99
CA ARG A 463 31.93 -47.85 -4.59
C ARG A 463 33.02 -48.19 -3.60
N ILE A 464 33.89 -49.14 -3.94
CA ILE A 464 35.04 -49.49 -3.09
C ILE A 464 36.03 -48.34 -3.08
N GLU A 465 36.37 -47.80 -4.25
CA GLU A 465 37.28 -46.66 -4.40
C GLU A 465 36.73 -45.39 -3.71
N LEU A 466 35.43 -45.12 -3.82
CA LEU A 466 34.77 -44.03 -3.11
C LEU A 466 34.81 -44.27 -1.59
N ARG A 467 34.51 -45.48 -1.12
CA ARG A 467 34.49 -45.80 0.31
C ARG A 467 35.89 -45.68 0.92
N ASP A 468 36.93 -46.11 0.21
CA ASP A 468 38.30 -45.97 0.69
C ASP A 468 38.73 -44.50 0.72
N LEU A 469 38.40 -43.71 -0.31
CA LEU A 469 38.67 -42.27 -0.31
C LEU A 469 37.87 -41.52 0.76
N GLU A 470 36.59 -41.83 0.95
CA GLU A 470 35.74 -41.23 2.00
C GLU A 470 36.22 -41.61 3.40
N ASN A 471 36.66 -42.85 3.61
CA ASN A 471 37.23 -43.27 4.89
C ASN A 471 38.56 -42.59 5.17
N GLN A 472 39.44 -42.46 4.16
CA GLN A 472 40.68 -41.71 4.31
C GLN A 472 40.42 -40.23 4.61
N MET A 473 39.47 -39.60 3.93
CA MET A 473 39.11 -38.20 4.18
C MET A 473 38.47 -38.02 5.56
N LYS A 474 37.60 -38.95 5.98
CA LYS A 474 36.96 -38.91 7.30
C LYS A 474 38.00 -39.06 8.41
N LEU A 475 38.92 -40.01 8.31
CA LEU A 475 40.00 -40.19 9.28
C LEU A 475 40.91 -38.95 9.36
N MET A 476 41.21 -38.31 8.23
CA MET A 476 42.01 -37.08 8.23
C MET A 476 41.28 -35.89 8.86
N LEU A 477 40.00 -35.67 8.54
CA LEU A 477 39.21 -34.56 9.12
C LEU A 477 38.89 -34.77 10.60
N GLU A 478 38.66 -36.01 11.04
CA GLU A 478 38.51 -36.34 12.46
C GLU A 478 39.84 -36.12 13.22
N SER A 479 40.98 -36.45 12.61
CA SER A 479 42.30 -36.16 13.20
C SER A 479 42.60 -34.66 13.29
N GLU A 480 42.20 -33.88 12.29
CA GLU A 480 42.40 -32.43 12.26
C GLU A 480 41.54 -31.72 13.30
N SER A 481 40.23 -32.01 13.32
CA SER A 481 39.31 -31.42 14.30
C SER A 481 39.65 -31.81 15.73
N ALA A 482 40.10 -33.05 15.98
CA ALA A 482 40.58 -33.47 17.29
C ALA A 482 41.87 -32.74 17.70
N SER A 483 42.77 -32.47 16.75
CA SER A 483 44.02 -31.73 17.02
C SER A 483 43.73 -30.25 17.27
N ILE A 484 42.88 -29.62 16.45
CA ILE A 484 42.48 -28.21 16.62
C ILE A 484 41.76 -28.00 17.95
N ASN A 485 40.79 -28.85 18.30
CA ASN A 485 40.08 -28.71 19.57
C ASN A 485 41.01 -28.88 20.77
N ARG A 486 41.97 -29.83 20.71
CA ARG A 486 42.97 -29.98 21.78
C ARG A 486 43.89 -28.77 21.88
N VAL A 487 44.36 -28.24 20.76
CA VAL A 487 45.19 -27.01 20.78
C VAL A 487 44.38 -25.85 21.35
N LYS A 488 43.14 -25.65 20.91
CA LYS A 488 42.25 -24.57 21.39
C LYS A 488 41.97 -24.65 22.89
N GLU A 489 41.67 -25.85 23.38
CA GLU A 489 41.46 -26.10 24.81
C GLU A 489 42.74 -25.86 25.63
N ILE A 490 43.91 -26.13 25.04
CA ILE A 490 45.20 -25.79 25.66
C ILE A 490 45.44 -24.27 25.65
N GLU A 491 45.10 -23.54 24.58
CA GLU A 491 45.27 -22.08 24.52
C GLU A 491 44.35 -21.37 25.51
N GLU A 492 43.09 -21.77 25.61
CA GLU A 492 42.14 -21.18 26.57
C GLU A 492 42.62 -21.39 28.02
N ARG A 493 43.17 -22.57 28.33
CA ARG A 493 43.76 -22.84 29.65
C ARG A 493 45.05 -22.04 29.89
N GLN A 494 45.84 -21.80 28.85
CA GLN A 494 47.04 -20.96 28.91
C GLN A 494 46.69 -19.47 29.13
N GLU A 495 45.70 -18.93 28.40
CA GLU A 495 45.21 -17.55 28.60
C GLU A 495 44.55 -17.37 29.98
N ALA A 496 43.81 -18.38 30.46
CA ALA A 496 43.26 -18.34 31.81
C ALA A 496 44.37 -18.24 32.88
N LEU A 497 45.49 -18.96 32.70
CA LEU A 497 46.65 -18.89 33.61
C LEU A 497 47.39 -17.55 33.51
N LEU A 498 47.49 -16.97 32.31
CA LEU A 498 48.15 -15.68 32.10
C LEU A 498 47.31 -14.51 32.64
N SER A 499 46.00 -14.48 32.36
CA SER A 499 45.12 -13.43 32.90
C SER A 499 44.96 -13.51 34.41
N LYS A 500 45.04 -14.70 35.00
CA LYS A 500 45.00 -14.89 36.46
C LYS A 500 46.12 -14.13 37.19
N HIS A 501 47.28 -13.97 36.57
CA HIS A 501 48.43 -13.26 37.13
C HIS A 501 48.72 -11.96 36.38
N GLU A 502 47.75 -11.47 35.59
CA GLU A 502 47.85 -10.24 34.78
C GLU A 502 49.11 -10.17 33.90
N CYS A 503 49.63 -11.31 33.48
CA CYS A 503 50.84 -11.41 32.67
C CYS A 503 50.47 -11.50 31.20
N GLU A 504 51.09 -10.67 30.36
CA GLU A 504 50.81 -10.68 28.92
C GLU A 504 51.39 -11.92 28.21
N ASN A 505 52.47 -12.50 28.74
CA ASN A 505 53.13 -13.66 28.17
C ASN A 505 53.84 -14.53 29.21
N ILE A 506 54.27 -15.72 28.78
CA ILE A 506 54.89 -16.73 29.65
C ILE A 506 56.25 -16.32 30.21
N ASP A 507 57.03 -15.54 29.46
CA ASP A 507 58.34 -15.06 29.94
C ASP A 507 58.16 -14.02 31.05
N ALA A 508 57.14 -13.18 30.97
CA ALA A 508 56.74 -12.29 32.05
C ALA A 508 56.28 -13.08 33.28
N LEU A 509 55.51 -14.15 33.09
CA LEU A 509 55.04 -15.01 34.19
C LEU A 509 56.20 -15.78 34.88
N LYS A 510 57.19 -16.26 34.11
CA LYS A 510 58.41 -16.89 34.65
C LYS A 510 59.29 -15.90 35.39
N ALA A 511 59.47 -14.70 34.84
CA ALA A 511 60.24 -13.65 35.49
C ALA A 511 59.56 -13.17 36.79
N LEU A 512 58.23 -13.13 36.82
CA LEU A 512 57.45 -12.83 38.02
C LEU A 512 57.65 -13.91 39.08
N ARG A 513 57.55 -15.20 38.70
CA ARG A 513 57.84 -16.34 39.59
C ARG A 513 59.23 -16.23 40.20
N ASP A 514 60.26 -16.07 39.37
CA ASP A 514 61.66 -16.12 39.82
C ASP A 514 62.01 -14.90 40.70
N ARG A 515 61.35 -13.77 40.49
CA ARG A 515 61.45 -12.60 41.37
C ARG A 515 60.77 -12.88 42.72
N MET A 516 59.52 -13.34 42.70
CA MET A 516 58.72 -13.61 43.90
C MET A 516 59.33 -14.70 44.79
N VAL A 517 59.85 -15.79 44.22
CA VAL A 517 60.50 -16.88 44.98
C VAL A 517 61.77 -16.40 45.68
N LYS A 518 62.54 -15.52 45.02
CA LYS A 518 63.80 -14.99 45.57
C LYS A 518 63.55 -13.95 46.66
N GLU A 519 62.47 -13.18 46.54
CA GLU A 519 62.01 -12.24 47.57
C GLU A 519 61.44 -12.99 48.79
N GLU A 520 60.69 -14.08 48.59
CA GLU A 520 60.09 -14.86 49.69
C GLU A 520 61.11 -15.64 50.54
N LEU A 521 62.21 -16.13 49.94
CA LEU A 521 63.27 -16.83 50.67
C LEU A 521 64.13 -15.88 51.52
N LEU A 522 64.42 -14.68 51.01
CA LEU A 522 65.11 -13.61 51.75
C LEU A 522 64.21 -13.05 52.87
N TYR A 523 62.90 -13.01 52.61
CA TYR A 523 61.90 -12.61 53.59
C TYR A 523 61.85 -13.55 54.79
N GLN A 524 61.80 -14.88 54.58
CA GLN A 524 61.65 -15.82 55.72
C GLN A 524 62.80 -15.74 56.73
N ASP A 525 64.05 -15.57 56.26
CA ASP A 525 65.21 -15.40 57.14
C ASP A 525 65.19 -14.06 57.88
N ASN A 526 64.80 -12.99 57.19
CA ASN A 526 64.66 -11.65 57.76
C ASN A 526 63.51 -11.57 58.77
N TYR A 527 62.37 -12.19 58.46
CA TYR A 527 61.18 -12.22 59.30
C TYR A 527 61.42 -12.99 60.61
N MET A 528 62.12 -14.13 60.56
CA MET A 528 62.45 -14.88 61.77
C MET A 528 63.42 -14.13 62.68
N LYS A 529 64.34 -13.34 62.11
CA LYS A 529 65.29 -12.51 62.87
C LYS A 529 64.64 -11.23 63.40
N ALA A 530 63.80 -10.57 62.60
CA ALA A 530 62.99 -9.42 63.01
C ALA A 530 62.09 -9.81 64.17
N ARG A 531 61.35 -10.93 64.09
CA ARG A 531 60.43 -11.37 65.15
C ARG A 531 61.11 -11.63 66.50
N GLN A 532 62.33 -12.18 66.51
CA GLN A 532 63.08 -12.38 67.75
C GLN A 532 63.55 -11.06 68.36
N LEU A 533 63.98 -10.11 67.52
CA LEU A 533 64.35 -8.77 67.96
C LEU A 533 63.12 -7.96 68.38
N GLU A 534 61.98 -8.10 67.70
CA GLU A 534 60.70 -7.48 68.06
C GLU A 534 60.21 -7.96 69.42
N GLU A 535 60.29 -9.25 69.74
CA GLU A 535 59.94 -9.77 71.07
C GLU A 535 60.88 -9.20 72.16
N GLU A 536 62.18 -9.09 71.88
CA GLU A 536 63.14 -8.47 72.82
C GLU A 536 62.89 -6.96 72.96
N MET A 537 62.56 -6.29 71.85
CA MET A 537 62.21 -4.87 71.79
C MET A 537 60.90 -4.60 72.52
N GLU A 538 59.87 -5.45 72.39
CA GLU A 538 58.59 -5.31 73.06
C GLU A 538 58.74 -5.44 74.59
N ILE A 539 59.58 -6.37 75.06
CA ILE A 539 59.88 -6.50 76.50
C ILE A 539 60.63 -5.26 77.02
N LEU A 540 61.60 -4.74 76.26
CA LEU A 540 62.33 -3.52 76.60
C LEU A 540 61.42 -2.28 76.54
N GLU A 541 60.58 -2.18 75.52
CA GLU A 541 59.67 -1.06 75.28
C GLU A 541 58.57 -1.00 76.33
N ASN A 542 58.03 -2.13 76.74
CA ASN A 542 57.06 -2.17 77.85
C ASN A 542 57.69 -1.71 79.17
N ARG A 543 58.95 -2.08 79.44
CA ARG A 543 59.68 -1.59 80.63
C ARG A 543 59.99 -0.10 80.53
N ILE A 544 60.52 0.34 79.39
CA ILE A 544 60.83 1.76 79.13
C ILE A 544 59.57 2.61 79.18
N ASN A 545 58.45 2.16 78.60
CA ASN A 545 57.18 2.88 78.67
C ASN A 545 56.66 2.92 80.10
N SER A 546 56.75 1.83 80.86
CA SER A 546 56.30 1.84 82.26
C SER A 546 57.09 2.83 83.13
N GLU A 547 58.41 2.97 82.90
CA GLU A 547 59.23 3.94 83.64
C GLU A 547 59.11 5.35 83.04
N ASN A 548 59.02 5.50 81.71
CA ASN A 548 58.76 6.78 81.05
C ASN A 548 57.38 7.34 81.37
N GLU A 549 56.37 6.51 81.64
CA GLU A 549 55.08 7.01 82.10
C GLU A 549 55.19 7.58 83.50
N LYS A 550 55.95 6.95 84.40
CA LYS A 550 56.23 7.52 85.73
C LYS A 550 57.03 8.81 85.61
N LEU A 551 58.03 8.83 84.73
CA LEU A 551 58.89 9.98 84.50
C LEU A 551 58.15 11.14 83.84
N ARG A 552 57.39 10.90 82.77
CA ARG A 552 56.53 11.90 82.11
C ARG A 552 55.43 12.40 83.04
N GLY A 553 54.92 11.54 83.92
CA GLY A 553 54.01 11.95 84.99
C GLY A 553 54.66 13.01 85.88
N GLN A 554 55.89 12.77 86.32
CA GLN A 554 56.63 13.73 87.13
C GLN A 554 57.09 14.96 86.33
N GLN A 555 57.56 14.80 85.08
CA GLN A 555 57.98 15.90 84.20
C GLN A 555 56.84 16.83 83.88
N ARG A 556 55.66 16.30 83.52
CA ARG A 556 54.48 17.12 83.24
C ARG A 556 54.07 17.91 84.46
N ILE A 557 54.08 17.29 85.65
CA ILE A 557 53.77 18.02 86.88
C ILE A 557 54.77 19.16 87.09
N ILE A 558 56.08 18.91 86.90
CA ILE A 558 57.11 19.95 87.07
C ILE A 558 57.02 21.03 85.98
N GLU A 559 56.89 20.67 84.70
CA GLU A 559 56.85 21.60 83.55
C GLU A 559 55.54 22.38 83.49
N GLU A 560 54.39 21.74 83.70
CA GLU A 560 53.11 22.45 83.74
C GLU A 560 53.10 23.47 84.87
N ASP A 561 53.59 23.09 86.05
CA ASP A 561 53.60 24.00 87.19
C ASP A 561 54.65 25.10 86.98
N SER A 562 55.85 24.79 86.45
CA SER A 562 56.87 25.78 86.08
C SER A 562 56.38 26.79 85.04
N ASN A 563 55.72 26.30 83.99
CA ASN A 563 55.25 27.13 82.88
C ASN A 563 54.05 27.96 83.29
N LYS A 564 53.12 27.42 84.10
CA LYS A 564 52.00 28.19 84.65
C LYS A 564 52.49 29.31 85.56
N ILE A 565 53.51 29.06 86.41
CA ILE A 565 54.15 30.12 87.22
C ILE A 565 54.72 31.22 86.30
N ARG A 566 55.49 30.82 85.27
CA ARG A 566 56.20 31.77 84.41
C ARG A 566 55.27 32.55 83.47
N GLU A 567 54.24 31.92 82.92
CA GLU A 567 53.21 32.58 82.12
C GLU A 567 52.43 33.61 82.93
N LEU A 568 52.05 33.28 84.16
CA LEU A 568 51.35 34.21 85.04
C LEU A 568 52.22 35.40 85.43
N MET A 569 53.52 35.20 85.70
CA MET A 569 54.46 36.28 85.97
C MET A 569 54.62 37.24 84.77
N VAL A 570 54.70 36.70 83.55
CA VAL A 570 54.81 37.50 82.33
C VAL A 570 53.51 38.24 82.01
N LYS A 571 52.36 37.57 82.13
CA LYS A 571 51.06 38.18 81.85
C LYS A 571 50.68 39.29 82.83
N LEU A 572 51.11 39.17 84.08
CA LEU A 572 50.84 40.17 85.13
C LEU A 572 51.94 41.23 85.25
N GLU A 573 52.96 41.20 84.38
CA GLU A 573 54.14 42.10 84.37
C GLU A 573 54.90 42.16 85.72
N VAL A 574 55.00 41.02 86.40
CA VAL A 574 55.61 40.90 87.73
C VAL A 574 57.02 40.31 87.64
N ASN A 575 58.00 40.90 88.35
CA ASN A 575 59.41 40.57 88.16
C ASN A 575 59.98 39.60 89.21
N SER A 576 59.21 39.23 90.24
CA SER A 576 59.63 38.26 91.27
C SER A 576 58.47 37.37 91.75
N GLU A 577 58.78 36.14 92.20
CA GLU A 577 57.78 35.20 92.74
C GLU A 577 57.12 35.71 94.04
N GLU A 578 57.72 36.69 94.74
CA GLU A 578 57.15 37.31 95.95
C GLU A 578 56.08 38.37 95.65
N GLU A 579 56.23 39.15 94.56
CA GLU A 579 55.26 40.19 94.16
C GLU A 579 53.94 39.59 93.62
N LEU A 580 53.93 38.33 93.19
CA LEU A 580 52.74 37.66 92.64
C LEU A 580 51.62 37.45 93.68
N LYS A 581 51.94 37.47 94.98
CA LYS A 581 50.97 37.22 96.06
C LYS A 581 50.05 38.42 96.37
N ASP A 582 50.41 39.64 96.00
CA ASP A 582 49.66 40.86 96.32
C ASP A 582 48.62 41.28 95.25
N VAL A 583 48.64 40.65 94.06
CA VAL A 583 47.86 41.03 92.86
C VAL A 583 46.38 40.56 92.90
N LEU A 584 46.00 39.71 93.86
CA LEU A 584 44.65 39.10 93.95
C LEU A 584 43.49 40.07 94.19
N GLY A 585 43.75 41.28 94.70
CA GLY A 585 42.73 42.28 95.06
C GLY A 585 42.15 43.08 93.89
N GLU A 586 42.91 43.28 92.81
CA GLU A 586 42.49 44.12 91.66
C GLU A 586 41.67 43.34 90.62
N TYR A 587 41.72 42.01 90.67
CA TYR A 587 41.07 41.09 89.73
C TYR A 587 39.53 41.06 89.81
N ASP A 588 38.94 41.19 91.00
CA ASP A 588 37.49 41.05 91.19
C ASP A 588 36.67 42.14 90.50
N LEU A 589 37.24 43.35 90.38
CA LEU A 589 36.57 44.50 89.78
C LEU A 589 36.49 44.39 88.25
N PHE A 590 37.45 43.68 87.63
CA PHE A 590 37.54 43.46 86.19
C PHE A 590 36.45 42.50 85.67
N LYS A 591 36.24 41.34 86.31
CA LYS A 591 35.27 40.32 85.85
C LYS A 591 33.82 40.78 85.83
N ALA A 592 33.44 41.69 86.73
CA ALA A 592 32.07 42.20 86.81
C ALA A 592 31.67 42.99 85.54
N ILE A 593 32.60 43.74 84.95
CA ILE A 593 32.36 44.54 83.74
C ILE A 593 32.33 43.64 82.49
N GLU A 594 33.10 42.55 82.48
CA GLU A 594 33.16 41.62 81.35
C GLU A 594 31.89 40.77 81.19
N GLN A 595 31.29 40.31 82.29
CA GLN A 595 30.01 39.58 82.27
C GLN A 595 28.87 40.42 81.69
N GLU A 596 28.85 41.72 81.98
CA GLU A 596 27.84 42.62 81.43
C GLU A 596 27.99 42.77 79.91
N ILE A 597 29.23 42.86 79.40
CA ILE A 597 29.52 42.88 77.95
C ILE A 597 29.11 41.57 77.28
N GLN A 598 29.37 40.41 77.90
CA GLN A 598 29.03 39.10 77.33
C GLN A 598 27.51 38.86 77.27
N SER A 599 26.76 39.29 78.29
CA SER A 599 25.30 39.19 78.27
C SER A 599 24.67 40.00 77.12
N LYS A 600 25.16 41.21 76.86
CA LYS A 600 24.71 42.06 75.75
C LYS A 600 25.16 41.54 74.39
N LYS A 601 26.37 40.95 74.30
CA LYS A 601 26.83 40.26 73.07
C LYS A 601 25.95 39.06 72.74
N TYR A 602 25.60 38.22 73.72
CA TYR A 602 24.73 37.06 73.51
C TYR A 602 23.35 37.47 72.97
N LEU A 603 22.76 38.53 73.53
CA LEU A 603 21.49 39.08 73.03
C LEU A 603 21.61 39.54 71.57
N LEU A 604 22.74 40.17 71.20
CA LEU A 604 23.04 40.58 69.83
C LEU A 604 23.18 39.36 68.88
N THR A 605 23.83 38.28 69.31
CA THR A 605 23.99 37.05 68.51
C THR A 605 22.68 36.28 68.35
N GLU A 606 21.82 36.26 69.37
CA GLU A 606 20.52 35.62 69.25
C GLU A 606 19.59 36.38 68.31
N MET A 607 19.58 37.71 68.38
CA MET A 607 18.78 38.56 67.49
C MET A 607 19.26 38.54 66.02
N THR A 608 20.50 38.12 65.78
CA THR A 608 21.11 38.03 64.43
C THR A 608 21.18 36.61 63.86
N LYS A 609 20.86 35.58 64.65
CA LYS A 609 20.82 34.19 64.18
C LYS A 609 19.67 34.00 63.17
N GLY A 610 20.05 33.67 61.93
CA GLY A 610 19.12 33.28 60.87
C GLY A 610 18.58 34.42 60.01
N LYS A 611 19.13 35.64 60.10
CA LYS A 611 18.61 36.79 59.37
C LYS A 611 19.68 37.47 58.48
N SER A 612 19.54 37.27 57.18
CA SER A 612 20.42 37.75 56.09
C SER A 612 20.20 39.24 55.76
N TYR A 613 20.56 40.15 56.66
CA TYR A 613 20.52 41.60 56.38
C TYR A 613 21.91 42.24 56.30
N LEU A 614 22.98 41.48 56.57
CA LEU A 614 24.37 41.95 56.55
C LEU A 614 25.10 41.67 55.22
N SER A 615 24.41 41.14 54.21
CA SER A 615 25.01 40.83 52.90
C SER A 615 24.99 41.99 51.89
N MET A 616 24.64 43.21 52.29
CA MET A 616 24.89 44.39 51.45
C MET A 616 26.23 45.05 51.84
N GLU A 617 27.23 44.80 50.97
CA GLU A 617 28.56 45.44 50.86
C GLU A 617 29.53 45.19 52.03
N GLY A 618 30.70 44.56 51.90
CA GLY A 618 31.55 44.28 50.75
C GLY A 618 32.96 44.79 51.06
N PHE A 619 33.79 44.02 51.76
CA PHE A 619 35.26 44.12 51.76
C PHE A 619 35.85 42.80 52.30
N ARG A 620 36.59 42.09 51.45
CA ARG A 620 37.48 40.99 51.84
C ARG A 620 38.91 41.53 51.90
N GLU A 621 39.64 41.13 52.93
CA GLU A 621 41.09 41.26 53.04
C GLU A 621 41.80 40.22 52.15
N GLU A 622 42.86 40.71 51.49
CA GLU A 622 44.11 40.07 51.05
C GLU A 622 44.21 39.21 49.76
N ASP A 623 45.15 39.70 48.92
CA ASP A 623 46.07 39.10 47.92
C ASP A 623 45.55 38.44 46.63
N VAL A 624 45.69 39.04 45.44
CA VAL A 624 46.87 39.30 44.56
C VAL A 624 47.37 38.06 43.80
N GLY A 625 47.05 37.99 42.49
CA GLY A 625 47.79 37.19 41.51
C GLY A 625 46.95 36.48 40.43
N GLU A 626 47.01 37.02 39.20
CA GLU A 626 46.67 36.43 37.88
C GLU A 626 45.19 36.14 37.48
N VAL A 627 44.66 37.07 36.66
CA VAL A 627 43.97 36.93 35.35
C VAL A 627 43.19 35.60 35.14
N VAL A 628 41.87 35.59 34.90
CA VAL A 628 41.22 35.92 33.61
C VAL A 628 39.73 36.25 33.85
N SER A 629 39.27 37.26 33.09
CA SER A 629 37.92 37.73 32.82
C SER A 629 36.81 36.68 32.64
N ASP A 630 35.61 36.98 33.14
CA ASP A 630 34.49 37.24 32.23
C ASP A 630 33.42 38.12 32.90
N ASP A 631 32.96 39.09 32.12
CA ASP A 631 31.95 40.08 32.45
C ASP A 631 30.54 39.47 32.36
N ARG A 632 29.61 39.93 33.22
CA ARG A 632 28.47 40.78 32.80
C ARG A 632 27.36 40.86 33.85
N GLU A 633 27.09 42.12 34.21
CA GLU A 633 25.77 42.76 34.34
C GLU A 633 24.66 42.03 35.14
N ASP A 634 24.25 42.62 36.27
CA ASP A 634 23.09 43.51 36.22
C ASP A 634 23.06 44.48 37.41
N LYS A 635 23.01 45.77 37.10
CA LYS A 635 23.04 46.89 38.05
C LYS A 635 21.95 47.87 37.63
N SER A 636 20.70 47.46 37.71
CA SER A 636 19.56 48.37 37.59
C SER A 636 18.38 47.83 38.39
N LEU A 637 17.93 48.61 39.39
CA LEU A 637 16.58 48.65 39.99
C LEU A 637 16.66 49.32 41.37
N LEU A 638 17.06 50.59 41.36
CA LEU A 638 16.84 51.53 42.46
C LEU A 638 16.18 52.74 41.83
N THR A 639 14.84 52.80 41.93
CA THR A 639 13.99 53.99 42.06
C THR A 639 12.55 53.59 41.73
N THR A 640 11.67 53.56 42.73
CA THR A 640 10.26 53.97 42.54
C THR A 640 9.64 54.30 43.89
N GLU A 641 8.71 55.23 43.82
CA GLU A 641 8.32 56.19 44.85
C GLU A 641 7.50 55.60 46.00
N ASN A 642 7.46 56.37 47.08
CA ASN A 642 6.64 56.18 48.26
C ASN A 642 5.15 56.16 47.89
N GLU A 643 4.53 54.97 47.86
CA GLU A 643 3.10 54.84 48.16
C GLU A 643 2.96 54.56 49.65
N GLU A 644 2.27 55.45 50.36
CA GLU A 644 1.81 55.22 51.73
C GLU A 644 0.85 54.02 51.71
N VAL A 645 1.38 52.84 52.02
CA VAL A 645 0.57 51.63 52.19
C VAL A 645 0.01 51.67 53.62
N ASP A 646 -1.29 51.94 53.73
CA ASP A 646 -2.05 51.84 54.97
C ASP A 646 -2.22 50.35 55.32
N VAL A 647 -1.59 49.87 56.40
CA VAL A 647 -1.61 48.45 56.78
C VAL A 647 -2.21 48.26 58.17
N GLU A 648 -3.47 47.82 58.20
CA GLU A 648 -4.16 47.24 59.38
C GLU A 648 -4.16 45.70 59.38
N VAL A 649 -3.54 45.05 58.38
CA VAL A 649 -3.69 43.59 58.10
C VAL A 649 -2.42 42.82 58.45
N SER A 650 -2.55 41.63 59.04
CA SER A 650 -1.42 40.81 59.50
C SER A 650 -0.64 40.16 58.34
N TYR A 651 0.67 39.96 58.52
CA TYR A 651 1.53 39.26 57.55
C TYR A 651 1.03 37.83 57.26
N ASP A 652 0.50 37.14 58.28
CA ASP A 652 -0.05 35.78 58.15
C ASP A 652 -1.32 35.74 57.28
N GLU A 653 -2.15 36.79 57.35
CA GLU A 653 -3.39 36.90 56.56
C GLU A 653 -3.06 37.13 55.07
N LEU A 654 -2.04 37.96 54.78
CA LEU A 654 -1.55 38.17 53.42
C LEU A 654 -0.90 36.91 52.84
N GLU A 655 -0.20 36.12 53.64
CA GLU A 655 0.40 34.86 53.18
C GLU A 655 -0.66 33.81 52.82
N GLU A 656 -1.74 33.73 53.61
CA GLU A 656 -2.88 32.85 53.31
C GLU A 656 -3.61 33.30 52.02
N GLU A 657 -3.80 34.60 51.84
CA GLU A 657 -4.41 35.18 50.63
C GLU A 657 -3.56 34.90 49.37
N LEU A 658 -2.23 35.04 49.48
CA LEU A 658 -1.28 34.76 48.40
C LEU A 658 -1.28 33.26 48.03
N LYS A 659 -1.39 32.38 49.02
CA LYS A 659 -1.55 30.93 48.80
C LYS A 659 -2.84 30.60 48.07
N ASN A 660 -3.95 31.25 48.43
CA ASN A 660 -5.24 31.08 47.76
C ASN A 660 -5.20 31.57 46.30
N ILE A 661 -4.61 32.74 46.04
CA ILE A 661 -4.45 33.27 44.68
C ILE A 661 -3.56 32.36 43.84
N ASN A 662 -2.42 31.88 44.36
CA ASN A 662 -1.57 30.93 43.64
C ASN A 662 -2.33 29.63 43.31
N ASN A 663 -3.15 29.11 44.23
CA ASN A 663 -3.97 27.93 43.96
C ASN A 663 -5.01 28.18 42.85
N GLN A 664 -5.63 29.37 42.83
CA GLN A 664 -6.57 29.77 41.77
C GLN A 664 -5.87 29.88 40.41
N ILE A 665 -4.72 30.56 40.34
CA ILE A 665 -3.90 30.67 39.12
C ILE A 665 -3.51 29.28 38.60
N VAL A 666 -3.12 28.35 39.48
CA VAL A 666 -2.79 26.98 39.09
C VAL A 666 -4.01 26.22 38.56
N GLN A 667 -5.19 26.41 39.16
CA GLN A 667 -6.43 25.80 38.68
C GLN A 667 -6.85 26.34 37.31
N GLU A 668 -6.88 27.66 37.13
CA GLU A 668 -7.27 28.29 35.86
C GLU A 668 -6.28 27.97 34.74
N ASN A 669 -4.97 27.97 35.01
CA ASN A 669 -3.96 27.52 34.03
C ASN A 669 -4.15 26.05 33.61
N LYS A 670 -4.57 25.19 34.55
CA LYS A 670 -4.90 23.80 34.24
C LYS A 670 -6.14 23.72 33.33
N GLU A 671 -7.15 24.54 33.55
CA GLU A 671 -8.32 24.61 32.66
C GLU A 671 -7.96 25.12 31.26
N VAL A 672 -7.14 26.16 31.15
CA VAL A 672 -6.61 26.65 29.86
C VAL A 672 -5.85 25.55 29.12
N SER A 673 -5.00 24.80 29.82
CA SER A 673 -4.28 23.65 29.23
C SER A 673 -5.23 22.55 28.72
N ILE A 674 -6.32 22.27 29.43
CA ILE A 674 -7.33 21.30 29.00
C ILE A 674 -8.09 21.82 27.77
N ILE A 675 -8.50 23.09 27.76
CA ILE A 675 -9.25 23.71 26.66
C ILE A 675 -8.40 23.79 25.40
N SER A 676 -7.16 24.27 25.50
CA SER A 676 -6.21 24.33 24.38
C SER A 676 -5.95 22.94 23.77
N THR A 677 -5.78 21.91 24.60
CA THR A 677 -5.65 20.53 24.13
C THR A 677 -6.93 20.04 23.43
N SER A 678 -8.11 20.38 23.96
CA SER A 678 -9.41 20.08 23.34
C SER A 678 -9.58 20.77 21.99
N ILE A 679 -9.16 22.04 21.86
CA ILE A 679 -9.16 22.78 20.60
C ILE A 679 -8.23 22.10 19.59
N ALA A 680 -6.97 21.82 19.95
CA ALA A 680 -6.01 21.20 19.06
C ALA A 680 -6.43 19.79 18.59
N THR A 681 -7.05 19.01 19.48
CA THR A 681 -7.58 17.67 19.12
C THR A 681 -8.80 17.75 18.20
N LYS A 682 -9.67 18.75 18.38
CA LYS A 682 -10.82 19.00 17.48
C LYS A 682 -10.37 19.55 16.13
N GLU A 683 -9.45 20.51 16.10
CA GLU A 683 -8.90 21.08 14.85
C GLU A 683 -8.20 20.00 13.99
N ASN A 684 -7.44 19.08 14.60
CA ASN A 684 -6.79 17.98 13.88
C ASN A 684 -7.77 16.92 13.32
N ARG A 685 -9.01 16.86 13.81
CA ARG A 685 -10.01 15.87 13.34
C ARG A 685 -10.83 16.36 12.14
N VAL A 686 -10.73 17.65 11.80
CA VAL A 686 -11.65 18.30 10.88
C VAL A 686 -10.90 18.81 9.66
N ARG A 687 -11.44 18.53 8.48
CA ARG A 687 -10.87 19.02 7.20
C ARG A 687 -11.16 20.50 7.01
N SER A 688 -10.38 21.15 6.15
CA SER A 688 -10.65 22.54 5.75
C SER A 688 -11.99 22.66 5.03
N SER A 689 -12.81 23.65 5.41
CA SER A 689 -14.09 23.92 4.74
C SER A 689 -13.93 24.16 3.24
N SER A 690 -12.81 24.74 2.81
CA SER A 690 -12.50 24.95 1.38
C SER A 690 -12.29 23.63 0.64
N GLN A 691 -11.67 22.64 1.27
CA GLN A 691 -11.43 21.33 0.65
C GLN A 691 -12.75 20.56 0.49
N ILE A 692 -13.62 20.62 1.51
CA ILE A 692 -14.95 20.01 1.48
C ILE A 692 -15.79 20.63 0.36
N GLU A 693 -15.82 21.96 0.24
CA GLU A 693 -16.61 22.64 -0.80
C GLU A 693 -16.10 22.38 -2.22
N GLU A 694 -14.79 22.32 -2.43
CA GLU A 694 -14.20 21.99 -3.73
C GLU A 694 -14.57 20.55 -4.17
N GLU A 695 -14.46 19.58 -3.25
CA GLU A 695 -14.83 18.19 -3.52
C GLU A 695 -16.34 18.05 -3.79
N LEU A 696 -17.17 18.76 -3.01
CA LEU A 696 -18.62 18.79 -3.17
C LEU A 696 -19.02 19.34 -4.55
N ASN A 697 -18.48 20.51 -4.94
CA ASN A 697 -18.77 21.14 -6.24
C ASN A 697 -18.39 20.24 -7.41
N LYS A 698 -17.21 19.60 -7.34
CA LYS A 698 -16.76 18.66 -8.35
C LYS A 698 -17.72 17.48 -8.52
N ASN A 699 -18.16 16.88 -7.41
CA ASN A 699 -19.10 15.76 -7.46
C ASN A 699 -20.49 16.19 -7.97
N TYR A 700 -20.99 17.37 -7.59
CA TYR A 700 -22.24 17.91 -8.13
C TYR A 700 -22.18 18.13 -9.64
N GLU A 701 -21.10 18.73 -10.16
CA GLU A 701 -20.94 18.90 -11.60
C GLU A 701 -20.96 17.57 -12.35
N GLU A 702 -20.26 16.55 -11.84
CA GLU A 702 -20.27 15.22 -12.44
C GLU A 702 -21.67 14.58 -12.38
N PHE A 703 -22.35 14.71 -11.24
CA PHE A 703 -23.70 14.21 -11.04
C PHE A 703 -24.71 14.87 -11.99
N GLU A 704 -24.67 16.19 -12.15
CA GLU A 704 -25.53 16.92 -13.09
C GLU A 704 -25.27 16.50 -14.54
N LYS A 705 -24.00 16.36 -14.94
CA LYS A 705 -23.63 15.87 -16.29
C LYS A 705 -24.21 14.49 -16.56
N MET A 706 -24.20 13.59 -15.58
CA MET A 706 -24.78 12.26 -15.72
C MET A 706 -26.32 12.30 -15.74
N THR A 707 -26.93 13.12 -14.88
CA THR A 707 -28.39 13.34 -14.80
C THR A 707 -28.93 13.86 -16.13
N PHE A 708 -28.27 14.87 -16.70
CA PHE A 708 -28.63 15.44 -17.99
C PHE A 708 -28.60 14.39 -19.11
N LYS A 709 -27.56 13.53 -19.14
CA LYS A 709 -27.45 12.44 -20.12
C LYS A 709 -28.57 11.41 -19.94
N LEU A 710 -28.86 11.00 -18.71
CA LEU A 710 -29.95 10.06 -18.40
C LEU A 710 -31.30 10.60 -18.88
N ASN A 711 -31.60 11.86 -18.54
CA ASN A 711 -32.84 12.52 -18.98
C ASN A 711 -32.91 12.63 -20.51
N SER A 712 -31.81 12.99 -21.17
CA SER A 712 -31.74 13.02 -22.64
C SER A 712 -32.04 11.66 -23.25
N TYR A 713 -31.46 10.57 -22.72
CA TYR A 713 -31.74 9.22 -23.21
C TYR A 713 -33.17 8.78 -22.96
N ASN A 714 -33.78 9.16 -21.83
CA ASN A 714 -35.20 8.90 -21.56
C ASN A 714 -36.11 9.58 -22.58
N ILE A 715 -35.89 10.86 -22.85
CA ILE A 715 -36.67 11.63 -23.84
C ILE A 715 -36.55 11.00 -25.23
N ILE A 716 -35.33 10.61 -25.63
CA ILE A 716 -35.09 9.95 -26.92
C ILE A 716 -35.82 8.60 -26.97
N GLU A 717 -35.74 7.81 -25.91
CA GLU A 717 -36.41 6.50 -25.83
C GLU A 717 -37.93 6.65 -25.97
N ASP A 718 -38.53 7.59 -25.25
CA ASP A 718 -39.97 7.86 -25.28
C ASP A 718 -40.41 8.36 -26.66
N ALA A 719 -39.65 9.28 -27.26
CA ALA A 719 -39.93 9.78 -28.61
C ALA A 719 -39.91 8.65 -29.65
N ILE A 720 -38.90 7.77 -29.60
CA ILE A 720 -38.78 6.64 -30.53
C ILE A 720 -39.94 5.64 -30.32
N ARG A 721 -40.27 5.31 -29.07
CA ARG A 721 -41.39 4.41 -28.76
C ARG A 721 -42.72 4.98 -29.24
N HIS A 722 -42.94 6.28 -29.05
CA HIS A 722 -44.14 6.97 -29.49
C HIS A 722 -44.26 6.98 -31.02
N ILE A 723 -43.18 7.34 -31.74
CA ILE A 723 -43.15 7.30 -33.20
C ILE A 723 -43.43 5.88 -33.72
N SER A 724 -42.79 4.86 -33.13
CA SER A 724 -42.97 3.46 -33.54
C SER A 724 -44.42 2.98 -33.36
N ARG A 725 -45.07 3.33 -32.24
CA ARG A 725 -46.49 3.00 -32.00
C ARG A 725 -47.41 3.71 -32.99
N ASN A 726 -47.23 5.02 -33.19
CA ASN A 726 -48.04 5.79 -34.13
C ASN A 726 -47.91 5.28 -35.57
N ILE A 727 -46.73 4.82 -35.98
CA ILE A 727 -46.54 4.18 -37.28
C ILE A 727 -47.36 2.89 -37.36
N GLN A 728 -47.32 2.02 -36.34
CA GLN A 728 -48.08 0.77 -36.34
C GLN A 728 -49.60 1.01 -36.34
N ASP A 729 -50.08 1.98 -35.56
CA ASP A 729 -51.51 2.29 -35.42
C ASP A 729 -52.11 2.86 -36.71
N ASN A 730 -51.34 3.62 -37.50
CA ASN A 730 -51.79 4.19 -38.77
C ASN A 730 -51.57 3.27 -39.97
N PHE A 731 -50.59 2.36 -39.90
CA PHE A 731 -50.22 1.47 -41.01
C PHE A 731 -51.20 0.30 -41.19
N ALA A 732 -51.63 -0.36 -40.11
CA ALA A 732 -52.47 -1.55 -40.20
C ALA A 732 -53.88 -1.29 -40.81
N PRO A 733 -54.61 -0.21 -40.46
CA PRO A 733 -55.91 0.08 -41.06
C PRO A 733 -55.82 0.34 -42.58
N THR A 734 -54.85 1.14 -43.00
CA THR A 734 -54.60 1.46 -44.42
C THR A 734 -54.22 0.21 -45.21
N LEU A 735 -53.44 -0.69 -44.60
CA LEU A 735 -53.08 -1.96 -45.21
C LEU A 735 -54.30 -2.90 -45.35
N ASN A 736 -55.12 -3.03 -44.31
CA ASN A 736 -56.34 -3.85 -44.33
C ASN A 736 -57.29 -3.41 -45.45
N GLU A 737 -57.49 -2.10 -45.62
CA GLU A 737 -58.34 -1.55 -46.68
C GLU A 737 -57.84 -1.95 -48.08
N LYS A 738 -56.54 -1.78 -48.34
CA LYS A 738 -55.94 -2.10 -49.64
C LYS A 738 -55.96 -3.61 -49.95
N ILE A 739 -55.63 -4.45 -48.98
CA ILE A 739 -55.66 -5.90 -49.16
C ILE A 739 -57.10 -6.37 -49.41
N SER A 740 -58.06 -5.89 -48.62
CA SER A 740 -59.48 -6.23 -48.77
C SER A 740 -60.01 -5.88 -50.15
N LYS A 741 -59.59 -4.74 -50.72
CA LYS A 741 -59.94 -4.34 -52.08
C LYS A 741 -59.41 -5.32 -53.14
N VAL A 742 -58.15 -5.74 -53.05
CA VAL A 742 -57.56 -6.70 -53.99
C VAL A 742 -58.25 -8.06 -53.88
N ILE A 743 -58.42 -8.54 -52.65
CA ILE A 743 -58.97 -9.88 -52.35
C ILE A 743 -60.44 -9.99 -52.73
N SER A 744 -61.26 -8.98 -52.44
CA SER A 744 -62.67 -8.97 -52.83
C SER A 744 -62.85 -9.07 -54.34
N ILE A 745 -62.08 -8.30 -55.13
CA ILE A 745 -62.14 -8.37 -56.60
C ILE A 745 -61.66 -9.72 -57.12
N ALA A 746 -60.54 -10.22 -56.59
CA ALA A 746 -59.89 -11.43 -57.07
C ALA A 746 -60.66 -12.72 -56.72
N THR A 747 -61.48 -12.68 -55.68
CA THR A 747 -62.28 -13.82 -55.20
C THR A 747 -63.77 -13.67 -55.50
N ASP A 748 -64.16 -12.70 -56.34
CA ASP A 748 -65.55 -12.42 -56.68
C ASP A 748 -66.43 -12.23 -55.44
N TYR A 749 -65.92 -11.43 -54.49
CA TYR A 749 -66.54 -11.08 -53.21
C TYR A 749 -66.83 -12.25 -52.26
N LYS A 750 -66.20 -13.41 -52.45
CA LYS A 750 -66.23 -14.49 -51.46
C LYS A 750 -65.56 -14.08 -50.14
N TYR A 751 -64.44 -13.37 -50.21
CA TYR A 751 -63.79 -12.77 -49.04
C TYR A 751 -63.82 -11.24 -49.18
N THR A 752 -64.45 -10.57 -48.22
CA THR A 752 -64.77 -9.13 -48.33
C THR A 752 -63.88 -8.26 -47.45
N ASP A 753 -63.43 -8.78 -46.31
CA ASP A 753 -62.64 -8.06 -45.33
C ASP A 753 -61.43 -8.91 -44.90
N VAL A 754 -60.26 -8.28 -44.88
CA VAL A 754 -59.00 -8.88 -44.48
C VAL A 754 -58.45 -8.12 -43.28
N LYS A 755 -58.24 -8.85 -42.20
CA LYS A 755 -57.69 -8.34 -40.95
C LYS A 755 -56.27 -8.84 -40.78
N VAL A 756 -55.35 -7.89 -40.80
CA VAL A 756 -53.95 -8.06 -40.45
C VAL A 756 -53.77 -7.61 -39.00
N SER A 757 -53.28 -8.51 -38.15
CA SER A 757 -52.95 -8.21 -36.75
C SER A 757 -51.61 -7.47 -36.61
N SER A 758 -51.24 -7.05 -35.40
CA SER A 758 -49.94 -6.40 -35.11
C SER A 758 -48.72 -7.33 -35.28
N ASN A 759 -48.92 -8.65 -35.26
CA ASN A 759 -47.93 -9.65 -35.67
C ASN A 759 -48.05 -10.03 -37.15
N MET A 760 -48.82 -9.28 -37.94
CA MET A 760 -49.05 -9.47 -39.37
C MET A 760 -49.61 -10.87 -39.72
N GLU A 761 -50.33 -11.49 -38.79
CA GLU A 761 -51.16 -12.65 -39.11
C GLU A 761 -52.37 -12.19 -39.90
N ILE A 762 -52.64 -12.89 -40.99
CA ILE A 762 -53.73 -12.57 -41.90
C ILE A 762 -54.93 -13.47 -41.56
N SER A 763 -56.07 -12.83 -41.40
CA SER A 763 -57.36 -13.50 -41.28
C SER A 763 -58.37 -12.83 -42.19
N VAL A 764 -59.32 -13.60 -42.70
CA VAL A 764 -60.30 -13.10 -43.67
C VAL A 764 -61.71 -13.42 -43.22
N VAL A 765 -62.65 -12.55 -43.58
CA VAL A 765 -64.07 -12.79 -43.38
C VAL A 765 -64.58 -13.54 -44.61
N ASP A 766 -64.93 -14.81 -44.42
CA ASP A 766 -65.64 -15.60 -45.42
C ASP A 766 -67.12 -15.17 -45.43
N ASN A 767 -67.58 -14.58 -46.53
CA ASN A 767 -68.93 -14.04 -46.65
C ASN A 767 -70.01 -15.14 -46.74
N GLU A 768 -69.65 -16.34 -47.21
CA GLU A 768 -70.57 -17.48 -47.29
C GLU A 768 -70.77 -18.12 -45.91
N LEU A 769 -69.71 -18.18 -45.12
CA LEU A 769 -69.71 -18.82 -43.79
C LEU A 769 -69.90 -17.82 -42.64
N ASN A 770 -69.85 -16.52 -42.94
CA ASN A 770 -69.88 -15.39 -42.01
C ASN A 770 -68.97 -15.58 -40.78
N LYS A 771 -67.75 -16.07 -41.02
CA LYS A 771 -66.77 -16.37 -39.97
C LYS A 771 -65.38 -15.86 -40.34
N LEU A 772 -64.59 -15.59 -39.31
CA LEU A 772 -63.18 -15.29 -39.46
C LEU A 772 -62.40 -16.59 -39.71
N VAL A 773 -61.65 -16.64 -40.81
CA VAL A 773 -60.82 -17.80 -41.20
C VAL A 773 -59.37 -17.36 -41.24
N ARG A 774 -58.48 -18.15 -40.66
CA ARG A 774 -57.03 -17.90 -40.75
C ARG A 774 -56.55 -18.27 -42.15
N VAL A 775 -55.56 -17.55 -42.67
CA VAL A 775 -55.03 -17.84 -44.01
C VAL A 775 -54.49 -19.28 -44.12
N ASP A 776 -53.91 -19.83 -43.07
CA ASP A 776 -53.37 -21.20 -43.05
C ASP A 776 -54.43 -22.28 -43.27
N ASP A 777 -55.71 -21.97 -43.03
CA ASP A 777 -56.85 -22.90 -43.22
C ASP A 777 -57.43 -22.82 -44.65
N LEU A 778 -56.88 -21.97 -45.52
CA LEU A 778 -57.38 -21.75 -46.88
C LEU A 778 -56.67 -22.65 -47.91
N SER A 779 -57.25 -22.77 -49.11
CA SER A 779 -56.59 -23.51 -50.20
C SER A 779 -55.30 -22.81 -50.65
N ALA A 780 -54.32 -23.58 -51.14
CA ALA A 780 -53.02 -23.07 -51.57
C ALA A 780 -53.11 -21.88 -52.55
N GLY A 781 -53.96 -21.97 -53.59
CA GLY A 781 -54.17 -20.86 -54.51
C GLY A 781 -54.84 -19.61 -53.89
N THR A 782 -55.54 -19.77 -52.76
CA THR A 782 -56.11 -18.63 -52.00
C THR A 782 -55.06 -18.04 -51.07
N ILE A 783 -54.25 -18.87 -50.42
CA ILE A 783 -53.08 -18.45 -49.64
C ILE A 783 -52.15 -17.60 -50.51
N ASP A 784 -51.81 -18.09 -51.69
CA ASP A 784 -51.01 -17.39 -52.69
C ASP A 784 -51.61 -16.01 -53.02
N LEU A 785 -52.92 -15.94 -53.25
CA LEU A 785 -53.62 -14.70 -53.52
C LEU A 785 -53.57 -13.71 -52.32
N MET A 786 -53.73 -14.19 -51.09
CA MET A 786 -53.61 -13.37 -49.87
C MET A 786 -52.21 -12.78 -49.74
N TYR A 787 -51.18 -13.59 -49.93
CA TYR A 787 -49.80 -13.11 -49.88
C TYR A 787 -49.48 -12.15 -51.03
N PHE A 788 -49.97 -12.41 -52.23
CA PHE A 788 -49.82 -11.49 -53.35
C PHE A 788 -50.46 -10.12 -53.04
N ALA A 789 -51.70 -10.11 -52.57
CA ALA A 789 -52.42 -8.88 -52.21
C ALA A 789 -51.73 -8.13 -51.06
N LEU A 790 -51.21 -8.85 -50.06
CA LEU A 790 -50.41 -8.28 -48.98
C LEU A 790 -49.16 -7.59 -49.53
N ARG A 791 -48.35 -8.30 -50.33
CA ARG A 791 -47.10 -7.78 -50.92
C ARG A 791 -47.33 -6.55 -51.77
N LEU A 792 -48.36 -6.61 -52.62
CA LEU A 792 -48.79 -5.48 -53.43
C LEU A 792 -49.16 -4.27 -52.57
N SER A 793 -50.02 -4.48 -51.57
CA SER A 793 -50.52 -3.41 -50.70
C SER A 793 -49.40 -2.76 -49.89
N ILE A 794 -48.45 -3.56 -49.38
CA ILE A 794 -47.26 -3.03 -48.70
C ILE A 794 -46.42 -2.17 -49.65
N ALA A 795 -46.21 -2.61 -50.89
CA ALA A 795 -45.46 -1.83 -51.88
C ALA A 795 -46.09 -0.45 -52.10
N GLU A 796 -47.42 -0.35 -52.03
CA GLU A 796 -48.13 0.93 -52.12
C GLU A 796 -48.00 1.76 -50.86
N VAL A 797 -48.19 1.17 -49.68
CA VAL A 797 -48.16 1.92 -48.41
C VAL A 797 -46.76 2.45 -48.11
N VAL A 798 -45.70 1.65 -48.34
CA VAL A 798 -44.30 2.04 -48.11
C VAL A 798 -43.86 3.17 -49.05
N ASN A 799 -44.36 3.20 -50.29
CA ASN A 799 -44.03 4.25 -51.25
C ASN A 799 -44.95 5.48 -51.16
N ASN A 800 -45.65 5.70 -50.05
CA ASN A 800 -46.62 6.80 -49.92
C ASN A 800 -47.64 6.83 -51.07
N CYS A 801 -48.04 5.66 -51.57
CA CYS A 801 -48.90 5.47 -52.75
C CYS A 801 -48.31 6.00 -54.07
N GLN A 802 -47.01 6.30 -54.15
CA GLN A 802 -46.33 6.55 -55.42
C GLN A 802 -46.31 5.27 -56.28
N ALA A 803 -46.53 5.46 -57.59
CA ALA A 803 -46.49 4.40 -58.57
C ALA A 803 -45.05 3.94 -58.82
N VAL A 804 -44.65 2.86 -58.15
CA VAL A 804 -43.44 2.10 -58.47
C VAL A 804 -43.79 0.91 -59.38
N PRO A 805 -42.89 0.50 -60.30
CA PRO A 805 -43.09 -0.68 -61.13
C PRO A 805 -43.27 -1.93 -60.28
N ILE A 806 -43.99 -2.91 -60.80
CA ILE A 806 -44.10 -4.23 -60.19
C ILE A 806 -43.56 -5.26 -61.16
N ILE A 807 -42.73 -6.15 -60.66
CA ILE A 807 -42.08 -7.18 -61.44
C ILE A 807 -42.55 -8.54 -60.94
N LEU A 808 -43.09 -9.35 -61.85
CA LEU A 808 -43.73 -10.62 -61.55
C LEU A 808 -43.03 -11.73 -62.35
N ASP A 809 -42.42 -12.71 -61.70
CA ASP A 809 -41.76 -13.86 -62.36
C ASP A 809 -42.52 -15.16 -62.08
N ASP A 810 -43.31 -15.62 -63.06
CA ASP A 810 -44.17 -16.82 -62.97
C ASP A 810 -45.05 -16.85 -61.70
N SER A 811 -45.63 -15.70 -61.31
CA SER A 811 -46.33 -15.54 -60.03
C SER A 811 -47.73 -16.20 -59.94
N PHE A 812 -48.33 -16.62 -61.07
CA PHE A 812 -49.74 -17.10 -61.14
C PHE A 812 -49.91 -18.59 -61.42
N VAL A 813 -48.88 -19.40 -61.19
CA VAL A 813 -48.88 -20.85 -61.51
C VAL A 813 -50.01 -21.60 -60.79
N GLN A 814 -50.34 -21.23 -59.55
CA GLN A 814 -51.38 -21.90 -58.75
C GLN A 814 -52.81 -21.37 -58.99
N TYR A 815 -52.99 -20.37 -59.85
CA TYR A 815 -54.30 -19.76 -60.05
C TYR A 815 -55.13 -20.55 -61.06
N ASP A 816 -56.42 -20.75 -60.74
CA ASP A 816 -57.41 -21.18 -61.71
C ASP A 816 -57.67 -20.05 -62.74
N GLU A 817 -58.35 -20.41 -63.83
CA GLU A 817 -58.60 -19.47 -64.95
C GLU A 817 -59.42 -18.24 -64.51
N ARG A 818 -60.38 -18.39 -63.60
CA ARG A 818 -61.23 -17.27 -63.14
C ARG A 818 -60.40 -16.26 -62.34
N ARG A 819 -59.61 -16.75 -61.37
CA ARG A 819 -58.72 -15.92 -60.56
C ARG A 819 -57.67 -15.23 -61.41
N LEU A 820 -57.10 -15.94 -62.37
CA LEU A 820 -56.12 -15.38 -63.30
C LEU A 820 -56.70 -14.21 -64.10
N ILE A 821 -57.90 -14.37 -64.67
CA ILE A 821 -58.57 -13.31 -65.43
C ILE A 821 -58.78 -12.08 -64.53
N LYS A 822 -59.37 -12.25 -63.35
CA LYS A 822 -59.65 -11.13 -62.43
C LYS A 822 -58.37 -10.41 -61.97
N MET A 823 -57.31 -11.16 -61.70
CA MET A 823 -56.04 -10.57 -61.29
C MET A 823 -55.35 -9.83 -62.43
N LEU A 824 -55.36 -10.35 -63.65
CA LEU A 824 -54.79 -9.64 -64.80
C LEU A 824 -55.64 -8.41 -65.19
N GLU A 825 -56.97 -8.47 -65.06
CA GLU A 825 -57.87 -7.30 -65.18
C GLU A 825 -57.58 -6.24 -64.11
N TYR A 826 -57.28 -6.66 -62.88
CA TYR A 826 -56.93 -5.75 -61.81
C TYR A 826 -55.56 -5.09 -62.07
N LEU A 827 -54.54 -5.89 -62.42
CA LEU A 827 -53.19 -5.40 -62.71
C LEU A 827 -53.12 -4.47 -63.92
N SER A 828 -53.90 -4.72 -64.97
CA SER A 828 -53.95 -3.84 -66.14
C SER A 828 -54.57 -2.48 -65.86
N LYS A 829 -55.38 -2.36 -64.80
CA LYS A 829 -56.01 -1.12 -64.35
C LYS A 829 -55.21 -0.37 -63.30
N LEU A 830 -54.10 -0.93 -62.82
CA LEU A 830 -53.24 -0.21 -61.88
C LEU A 830 -52.54 0.95 -62.60
N ASN A 831 -52.51 2.11 -61.95
CA ASN A 831 -51.77 3.28 -62.44
C ASN A 831 -50.27 3.14 -62.14
N ARG A 832 -49.62 2.08 -62.65
CA ARG A 832 -48.19 1.79 -62.52
C ARG A 832 -47.74 0.80 -63.59
N GLN A 833 -46.44 0.78 -63.87
CA GLN A 833 -45.85 -0.22 -64.75
C GLN A 833 -45.89 -1.61 -64.11
N VAL A 834 -46.32 -2.62 -64.87
CA VAL A 834 -46.28 -4.03 -64.48
C VAL A 834 -45.45 -4.79 -65.50
N ILE A 835 -44.41 -5.49 -65.05
CA ILE A 835 -43.52 -6.31 -65.88
C ILE A 835 -43.74 -7.77 -65.51
N LEU A 836 -44.46 -8.50 -66.35
CA LEU A 836 -44.81 -9.90 -66.13
C LEU A 836 -43.93 -10.80 -67.00
N PHE A 837 -43.05 -11.56 -66.34
CA PHE A 837 -42.33 -12.67 -66.94
C PHE A 837 -43.19 -13.94 -66.83
N THR A 838 -43.39 -14.62 -67.95
CA THR A 838 -44.11 -15.90 -67.96
C THR A 838 -43.59 -16.87 -69.01
N CYS A 839 -43.58 -18.16 -68.67
CA CYS A 839 -43.37 -19.25 -69.65
C CYS A 839 -44.68 -19.79 -70.24
N HIS A 840 -45.82 -19.40 -69.68
CA HIS A 840 -47.11 -20.02 -69.95
C HIS A 840 -47.92 -19.23 -70.98
N LYS A 841 -48.42 -19.94 -72.00
CA LYS A 841 -49.25 -19.34 -73.07
C LYS A 841 -50.64 -18.90 -72.58
N ARG A 842 -51.07 -19.35 -71.39
CA ARG A 842 -52.40 -19.06 -70.81
C ARG A 842 -52.53 -17.58 -70.48
N GLU A 843 -51.53 -17.03 -69.80
CA GLU A 843 -51.40 -15.64 -69.36
C GLU A 843 -51.40 -14.73 -70.58
N ALA A 844 -50.58 -15.04 -71.58
CA ALA A 844 -50.55 -14.32 -72.85
C ALA A 844 -51.91 -14.30 -73.56
N LYS A 845 -52.65 -15.42 -73.57
CA LYS A 845 -54.00 -15.49 -74.16
C LYS A 845 -55.02 -14.66 -73.40
N VAL A 846 -54.97 -14.68 -72.07
CA VAL A 846 -55.89 -13.92 -71.22
C VAL A 846 -55.62 -12.41 -71.36
N ILE A 847 -54.37 -11.98 -71.30
CA ILE A 847 -54.03 -10.54 -71.38
C ILE A 847 -54.40 -9.96 -72.73
N LYS A 848 -54.17 -10.69 -73.83
CA LYS A 848 -54.60 -10.25 -75.19
C LYS A 848 -56.12 -10.05 -75.32
N ARG A 849 -56.94 -10.61 -74.41
CA ARG A 849 -58.39 -10.36 -74.37
C ARG A 849 -58.76 -9.15 -73.51
N ILE A 850 -57.87 -8.74 -72.61
CA ILE A 850 -58.12 -7.69 -71.60
C ILE A 850 -57.52 -6.34 -72.03
N VAL A 851 -56.33 -6.37 -72.66
CA VAL A 851 -55.53 -5.19 -73.03
C VAL A 851 -55.41 -5.14 -74.55
N GLU A 852 -55.91 -4.07 -75.16
CA GLU A 852 -55.89 -3.87 -76.62
C GLU A 852 -54.45 -3.68 -77.14
N ASP A 853 -53.66 -2.83 -76.49
CA ASP A 853 -52.26 -2.53 -76.86
C ASP A 853 -51.26 -3.17 -75.89
N LEU A 854 -51.21 -4.51 -75.88
CA LEU A 854 -50.27 -5.24 -75.03
C LEU A 854 -48.83 -5.16 -75.58
N HIS A 855 -47.91 -4.58 -74.81
CA HIS A 855 -46.49 -4.63 -75.11
C HIS A 855 -45.91 -6.02 -74.78
N VAL A 856 -45.44 -6.75 -75.79
CA VAL A 856 -44.87 -8.10 -75.64
C VAL A 856 -43.41 -8.14 -76.10
N VAL A 857 -42.52 -8.55 -75.19
CA VAL A 857 -41.11 -8.85 -75.47
C VAL A 857 -40.94 -10.36 -75.53
N ASN A 858 -40.51 -10.89 -76.68
CA ASN A 858 -40.23 -12.32 -76.83
C ASN A 858 -38.72 -12.56 -76.64
N LEU A 859 -38.37 -13.52 -75.77
CA LEU A 859 -36.99 -13.89 -75.43
C LEU A 859 -36.49 -15.14 -76.14
#